data_AF-A0A1V5XTH4-F1
#
_entry.id   AF-A0A1V5XTH4-F1
#
_cell.length_a   1.000
_cell.length_b   1.000
_cell.length_c   1.000
_cell.angle_alpha   90.00
_cell.angle_beta   90.00
_cell.angle_gamma   90.00
#
_symmetry.space_group_name_H-M   'P 1'
#
loop_
_entity.id
_entity.type
_entity.pdbx_description
1 polymer ?
#
loop_
_entity_poly.entity_id
_entity_poly.type
_entity_poly.pdbx_seq_one_letter_code
_entity_poly.pdbx_strand_id
1 'polypeptide(L)'
;MDALFDDYASTRRHLFVRHNEGATTNAGDCPLQIVFQDVNSYAAGWTAHCSCDAWHDISVSWNHTTRKASVTIDGEVVGMADLPAGYVPDEQRFTFSGRGDVFRSVDVWENDDATGAAMASFRFPEGTDDLTSAEGGTHRMRLTGNFRWVTTEKGEPAIALDHESPRGRMTMIGSSELIEGFAKLQSRAQDFATAFNHGDTSRSDQPLVIRTIALAWLLTDEEPYREALFHAADAILATSPDSVDDMVGSAIADSIGVIYDTLHKDVGTRTHAPSGTTYRVAIAEFVKASLRHWASYICGGEFDSQWKCPAGETIYVSGSHAPNNSGKFGSAVLALVDDFPELENVAVRLLANLKAVQAFRDYALADGGHYFGFAYGAGYSELRSTMIWHTATDANVLWPYMANLPLHYIYGLRADHDFPAVGDRHAQNIDWADEYVLQSLVASTRFQNQYAEAFFRTHQRGVDNGFYELVFWNPDASRTPVATLPLVRHFISTGEVIARESWYFETSALFEFRATPYYVGNHQHHDNGAFSLYYRAPLLVDSGRYDLYGTEHWHNYYRRTIAHNAMVLYDPEEKYVSYSKKRSNDGGQRWTREYPTLEQVQPGQQAARMGINAYEHTEKYTYFRADMSDSYESTKLEQQRGWV
;
A
#
# COMPACT_ATOMS: atom_id res chain seq x y z
N MET A 1 16.57 7.27 -47.18
CA MET A 1 16.72 7.63 -45.77
C MET A 1 17.97 6.91 -45.29
N ASP A 2 19.10 7.61 -45.22
CA ASP A 2 20.28 7.08 -44.53
C ASP A 2 19.91 6.83 -43.06
N ALA A 3 20.43 5.74 -42.50
CA ALA A 3 19.98 5.09 -41.28
C ALA A 3 19.66 6.08 -40.14
N LEU A 4 18.36 6.34 -39.92
CA LEU A 4 17.90 7.07 -38.74
C LEU A 4 18.13 6.25 -37.44
N PHE A 5 18.43 4.95 -37.56
CA PHE A 5 18.61 3.95 -36.50
C PHE A 5 19.58 2.85 -36.99
N ASP A 6 20.41 2.30 -36.10
CA ASP A 6 21.48 1.34 -36.47
C ASP A 6 20.97 -0.05 -36.90
N ASP A 7 19.75 -0.48 -36.52
CA ASP A 7 19.15 -1.77 -36.93
C ASP A 7 17.61 -1.72 -37.02
N TYR A 8 17.01 -2.44 -37.98
CA TYR A 8 15.55 -2.59 -38.16
C TYR A 8 15.07 -3.89 -37.53
N ALA A 9 13.86 -3.92 -36.98
CA ALA A 9 13.23 -5.19 -36.61
C ALA A 9 12.84 -6.00 -37.88
N SER A 10 13.33 -7.23 -37.98
CA SER A 10 13.12 -8.08 -39.16
C SER A 10 11.78 -8.80 -39.19
N THR A 11 10.99 -8.70 -38.12
CA THR A 11 9.76 -9.48 -37.91
C THR A 11 8.55 -8.64 -37.50
N ARG A 12 8.70 -7.34 -37.24
CA ARG A 12 7.65 -6.51 -36.65
C ARG A 12 7.67 -5.07 -37.18
N ARG A 13 6.50 -4.45 -37.15
CA ARG A 13 6.27 -3.02 -37.41
C ARG A 13 6.30 -2.26 -36.09
N HIS A 14 6.91 -1.09 -36.11
CA HIS A 14 7.06 -0.28 -34.92
C HIS A 14 6.81 1.19 -35.19
N LEU A 15 6.21 1.88 -34.23
CA LEU A 15 6.28 3.34 -34.13
C LEU A 15 7.29 3.69 -33.04
N PHE A 16 8.34 4.42 -33.40
CA PHE A 16 9.35 4.90 -32.47
C PHE A 16 9.26 6.40 -32.31
N VAL A 17 9.39 6.85 -31.06
CA VAL A 17 9.69 8.24 -30.72
C VAL A 17 10.90 8.21 -29.79
N ARG A 18 12.01 8.83 -30.19
CA ARG A 18 13.21 8.86 -29.34
C ARG A 18 14.00 10.15 -29.41
N HIS A 19 14.68 10.49 -28.33
CA HIS A 19 15.76 11.47 -28.38
C HIS A 19 16.99 10.85 -29.07
N ASN A 20 17.49 11.52 -30.12
CA ASN A 20 18.73 11.16 -30.78
C ASN A 20 19.96 11.86 -30.14
N GLU A 21 20.51 11.24 -29.07
CA GLU A 21 21.70 11.77 -28.38
C GLU A 21 22.91 11.97 -29.29
N GLY A 22 23.03 11.20 -30.39
CA GLY A 22 24.15 11.29 -31.32
C GLY A 22 24.09 12.51 -32.25
N ALA A 23 22.92 13.13 -32.39
CA ALA A 23 22.70 14.32 -33.22
C ALA A 23 22.63 15.63 -32.41
N THR A 24 22.81 15.58 -31.09
CA THR A 24 22.86 16.78 -30.24
C THR A 24 24.12 17.57 -30.56
N THR A 25 24.00 18.62 -31.39
CA THR A 25 25.15 19.41 -31.85
C THR A 25 25.35 20.71 -31.06
N ASN A 26 24.34 21.19 -30.33
CA ASN A 26 24.37 22.44 -29.55
C ASN A 26 23.68 22.27 -28.18
N ALA A 27 24.07 23.10 -27.20
CA ALA A 27 23.40 23.16 -25.89
C ALA A 27 21.99 23.75 -26.06
N GLY A 28 20.95 23.02 -25.64
CA GLY A 28 19.55 23.45 -25.70
C GLY A 28 18.73 22.93 -26.89
N ASP A 29 19.35 22.16 -27.80
CA ASP A 29 18.68 21.51 -28.93
C ASP A 29 18.41 20.04 -28.63
N CYS A 30 17.14 19.64 -28.67
CA CYS A 30 16.68 18.28 -28.38
C CYS A 30 16.14 17.63 -29.67
N PRO A 31 16.99 16.94 -30.45
CA PRO A 31 16.55 16.28 -31.69
C PRO A 31 15.72 15.02 -31.38
N LEU A 32 14.43 15.10 -31.71
CA LEU A 32 13.47 14.02 -31.58
C LEU A 32 13.34 13.28 -32.91
N GLN A 33 13.60 11.98 -32.91
CA GLN A 33 13.34 11.10 -34.03
C GLN A 33 11.99 10.42 -33.86
N ILE A 34 11.08 10.63 -34.82
CA ILE A 34 9.83 9.90 -34.94
C ILE A 34 9.92 9.01 -36.18
N VAL A 35 9.69 7.71 -36.02
CA VAL A 35 9.86 6.73 -37.11
C VAL A 35 8.72 5.73 -37.13
N PHE A 36 8.12 5.57 -38.30
CA PHE A 36 7.25 4.47 -38.65
C PHE A 36 8.09 3.41 -39.36
N GLN A 37 8.39 2.32 -38.65
CA GLN A 37 9.11 1.17 -39.18
C GLN A 37 8.13 0.11 -39.69
N ASP A 38 8.36 -0.42 -40.89
CA ASP A 38 7.73 -1.63 -41.42
C ASP A 38 8.71 -2.82 -41.32
N VAL A 39 8.27 -4.02 -41.67
CA VAL A 39 9.13 -5.21 -41.60
C VAL A 39 10.34 -5.04 -42.55
N ASN A 40 11.56 -5.10 -42.01
CA ASN A 40 12.83 -4.90 -42.73
C ASN A 40 13.02 -3.53 -43.40
N SER A 41 12.25 -2.49 -43.06
CA SER A 41 12.42 -1.15 -43.66
C SER A 41 11.81 -0.02 -42.82
N TYR A 42 12.19 1.24 -43.08
CA TYR A 42 11.49 2.41 -42.53
C TYR A 42 10.44 2.85 -43.55
N ALA A 43 9.17 2.87 -43.13
CA ALA A 43 8.06 3.39 -43.90
C ALA A 43 8.11 4.92 -43.96
N ALA A 44 8.36 5.56 -42.82
CA ALA A 44 8.55 6.99 -42.71
C ALA A 44 9.41 7.34 -41.49
N GLY A 45 10.01 8.52 -41.51
CA GLY A 45 10.80 8.99 -40.37
C GLY A 45 11.17 10.45 -40.49
N TRP A 46 11.19 11.15 -39.36
CA TRP A 46 11.54 12.56 -39.25
C TRP A 46 12.45 12.76 -38.05
N THR A 47 13.33 13.75 -38.17
CA THR A 47 14.02 14.35 -37.02
C THR A 47 13.44 15.75 -36.86
N ALA A 48 12.75 15.99 -35.76
CA ALA A 48 12.29 17.31 -35.36
C ALA A 48 13.23 17.87 -34.29
N HIS A 49 13.51 19.16 -34.35
CA HIS A 49 14.35 19.84 -33.37
C HIS A 49 13.45 20.68 -32.46
N CYS A 50 13.44 20.34 -31.18
CA CYS A 50 12.71 21.08 -30.16
C CYS A 50 13.67 21.70 -29.14
N SER A 51 13.18 22.67 -28.35
CA SER A 51 13.98 23.28 -27.30
C SER A 51 14.01 22.36 -26.09
N CYS A 52 15.21 22.06 -25.58
CA CYS A 52 15.34 21.30 -24.33
C CYS A 52 14.87 22.07 -23.07
N ASP A 53 14.53 23.36 -23.22
CA ASP A 53 14.18 24.25 -22.12
C ASP A 53 12.70 24.67 -22.11
N ALA A 54 11.91 24.18 -23.07
CA ALA A 54 10.50 24.47 -23.18
C ALA A 54 9.67 23.18 -23.19
N TRP A 55 8.43 23.31 -22.72
CA TRP A 55 7.45 22.24 -22.77
C TRP A 55 6.88 22.11 -24.17
N HIS A 56 6.83 20.87 -24.67
CA HIS A 56 6.34 20.56 -26.00
C HIS A 56 5.19 19.55 -25.98
N ASP A 57 4.13 19.81 -26.73
CA ASP A 57 3.01 18.89 -26.94
C ASP A 57 3.23 18.11 -28.23
N ILE A 58 3.45 16.79 -28.13
CA ILE A 58 3.66 15.92 -29.29
C ILE A 58 2.35 15.21 -29.62
N SER A 59 1.94 15.25 -30.88
CA SER A 59 0.86 14.42 -31.38
C SER A 59 1.29 13.65 -32.62
N VAL A 60 1.15 12.32 -32.56
CA VAL A 60 1.44 11.39 -33.65
C VAL A 60 0.14 10.73 -34.08
N SER A 61 -0.21 10.83 -35.35
CA SER A 61 -1.38 10.19 -35.90
C SER A 61 -1.03 9.29 -37.08
N TRP A 62 -1.76 8.18 -37.22
CA TRP A 62 -1.80 7.40 -38.45
C TRP A 62 -3.21 6.89 -38.74
N ASN A 63 -3.44 6.47 -39.97
CA ASN A 63 -4.70 5.85 -40.35
C ASN A 63 -4.45 4.70 -41.31
N HIS A 64 -4.82 3.49 -40.90
CA HIS A 64 -4.59 2.28 -41.70
C HIS A 64 -5.43 2.26 -43.00
N THR A 65 -6.55 3.00 -43.05
CA THR A 65 -7.45 3.08 -44.21
C THR A 65 -6.98 4.10 -45.24
N THR A 66 -6.72 5.34 -44.81
CA THR A 66 -6.24 6.40 -45.72
C THR A 66 -4.75 6.28 -46.01
N ARG A 67 -4.04 5.53 -45.16
CA ARG A 67 -2.59 5.31 -45.15
C ARG A 67 -1.79 6.57 -44.86
N LYS A 68 -2.37 7.55 -44.18
CA LYS A 68 -1.66 8.78 -43.84
C LYS A 68 -1.06 8.68 -42.45
N ALA A 69 0.11 9.27 -42.28
CA ALA A 69 0.69 9.58 -40.99
C ALA A 69 0.98 11.08 -40.88
N SER A 70 0.77 11.63 -39.69
CA SER A 70 1.10 13.01 -39.36
C SER A 70 1.80 13.05 -38.00
N VAL A 71 2.77 13.95 -37.88
CA VAL A 71 3.42 14.26 -36.62
C VAL A 71 3.38 15.76 -36.43
N THR A 72 2.90 16.18 -35.27
CA THR A 72 2.86 17.56 -34.85
C THR A 72 3.61 17.75 -33.54
N ILE A 73 4.27 18.90 -33.41
CA ILE A 73 4.86 19.39 -32.17
C ILE A 73 4.31 20.79 -31.96
N ASP A 74 3.70 21.03 -30.79
CA ASP A 74 3.01 22.29 -30.45
C ASP A 74 1.95 22.70 -31.48
N GLY A 75 1.30 21.71 -32.09
CA GLY A 75 0.33 21.89 -33.15
C GLY A 75 0.92 22.21 -34.53
N GLU A 76 2.24 22.40 -34.65
CA GLU A 76 2.92 22.56 -35.95
C GLU A 76 3.26 21.20 -36.55
N VAL A 77 2.94 21.02 -37.84
CA VAL A 77 3.22 19.78 -38.57
C VAL A 77 4.73 19.68 -38.84
N VAL A 78 5.39 18.73 -38.19
CA VAL A 78 6.82 18.44 -38.37
C VAL A 78 7.08 17.26 -39.30
N GLY A 79 6.04 16.47 -39.60
CA GLY A 79 6.15 15.33 -40.50
C GLY A 79 4.82 14.87 -41.06
N MET A 80 4.82 14.50 -42.35
CA MET A 80 3.70 13.80 -43.00
C MET A 80 4.23 12.75 -43.98
N ALA A 81 3.56 11.61 -44.07
CA ALA A 81 3.91 10.55 -45.02
C ALA A 81 2.71 9.67 -45.37
N ASP A 82 2.80 9.02 -46.52
CA ASP A 82 1.95 7.88 -46.86
C ASP A 82 2.63 6.59 -46.39
N LEU A 83 1.91 5.78 -45.62
CA LEU A 83 2.35 4.50 -45.08
C LEU A 83 2.02 3.34 -46.03
N PRO A 84 2.72 2.18 -45.89
CA PRO A 84 2.38 0.96 -46.59
C PRO A 84 0.93 0.52 -46.36
N ALA A 85 0.36 -0.18 -47.34
CA ALA A 85 -1.00 -0.73 -47.22
C ALA A 85 -1.08 -1.73 -46.05
N GLY A 86 -2.07 -1.56 -45.18
CA GLY A 86 -2.23 -2.40 -43.99
C GLY A 86 -1.17 -2.17 -42.91
N TYR A 87 -0.51 -1.01 -42.92
CA TYR A 87 0.36 -0.62 -41.82
C TYR A 87 -0.44 -0.41 -40.54
N VAL A 88 -0.13 -1.22 -39.54
CA VAL A 88 -0.56 -1.09 -38.15
C VAL A 88 0.68 -1.44 -37.33
N PRO A 89 1.15 -0.57 -36.42
CA PRO A 89 2.32 -0.88 -35.59
C PRO A 89 2.01 -2.05 -34.66
N ASP A 90 2.92 -3.04 -34.58
CA ASP A 90 2.80 -4.17 -33.66
C ASP A 90 3.16 -3.75 -32.22
N GLU A 91 3.98 -2.70 -32.08
CA GLU A 91 4.43 -2.13 -30.80
C GLU A 91 4.89 -0.67 -31.02
N GLN A 92 4.58 0.21 -30.07
CA GLN A 92 5.07 1.59 -30.05
C GLN A 92 6.13 1.72 -28.95
N ARG A 93 7.27 2.35 -29.24
CA ARG A 93 8.35 2.54 -28.27
C ARG A 93 8.72 4.01 -28.14
N PHE A 94 8.84 4.44 -26.90
CA PHE A 94 9.23 5.80 -26.55
C PHE A 94 10.52 5.74 -25.72
N THR A 95 11.57 6.39 -26.21
CA THR A 95 12.89 6.38 -25.54
C THR A 95 13.38 7.80 -25.32
N PHE A 96 13.41 8.23 -24.07
CA PHE A 96 13.85 9.57 -23.68
C PHE A 96 15.11 9.49 -22.84
N SER A 97 16.09 10.35 -23.15
CA SER A 97 17.41 10.30 -22.49
C SER A 97 17.41 10.98 -21.13
N GLY A 98 16.45 11.89 -20.89
CA GLY A 98 16.42 12.76 -19.72
C GLY A 98 17.41 13.93 -19.77
N ARG A 99 18.24 14.04 -20.82
CA ARG A 99 19.16 15.17 -21.04
C ARG A 99 18.43 16.33 -21.74
N GLY A 100 17.47 16.93 -21.03
CA GLY A 100 16.75 18.11 -21.52
C GLY A 100 15.44 17.81 -22.27
N ASP A 101 15.02 16.55 -22.34
CA ASP A 101 13.72 16.16 -22.89
C ASP A 101 12.58 16.64 -21.97
N VAL A 102 11.78 17.60 -22.44
CA VAL A 102 10.66 18.19 -21.69
C VAL A 102 9.41 18.19 -22.57
N PHE A 103 8.46 17.29 -22.29
CA PHE A 103 7.26 17.07 -23.12
C PHE A 103 6.01 17.13 -22.26
N ARG A 104 5.08 18.05 -22.56
CA ARG A 104 3.86 18.24 -21.78
C ARG A 104 2.88 17.13 -22.09
N SER A 105 2.75 16.80 -23.37
CA SER A 105 2.03 15.62 -23.79
C SER A 105 2.73 14.81 -24.87
N VAL A 106 2.41 13.53 -24.92
CA VAL A 106 2.62 12.67 -26.08
C VAL A 106 1.29 11.95 -26.35
N ASP A 107 0.57 12.45 -27.35
CA ASP A 107 -0.72 11.93 -27.78
C ASP A 107 -0.57 11.10 -29.06
N VAL A 108 -1.26 9.97 -29.13
CA VAL A 108 -1.17 9.01 -30.23
C VAL A 108 -2.57 8.65 -30.73
N TRP A 109 -2.76 8.75 -32.05
CA TRP A 109 -4.07 8.67 -32.69
C TRP A 109 -4.09 7.67 -33.84
N GLU A 110 -5.17 6.89 -33.96
CA GLU A 110 -5.48 6.10 -35.14
C GLU A 110 -6.61 6.75 -35.97
N ASN A 111 -6.37 7.99 -36.40
CA ASN A 111 -7.21 8.69 -37.37
C ASN A 111 -6.42 9.82 -38.06
N ASP A 112 -6.99 10.40 -39.12
CA ASP A 112 -6.31 11.42 -39.94
C ASP A 112 -6.17 12.77 -39.23
N ASP A 113 -7.13 13.11 -38.38
CA ASP A 113 -7.33 14.47 -37.87
C ASP A 113 -6.94 14.64 -36.40
N ALA A 114 -6.49 13.57 -35.74
CA ALA A 114 -6.14 13.56 -34.32
C ALA A 114 -7.29 14.07 -33.43
N THR A 115 -8.53 13.68 -33.76
CA THR A 115 -9.73 14.07 -33.00
C THR A 115 -10.35 12.90 -32.23
N GLY A 116 -11.11 13.21 -31.18
CA GLY A 116 -11.80 12.20 -30.34
C GLY A 116 -10.96 11.73 -29.15
N ALA A 117 -11.07 10.46 -28.79
CA ALA A 117 -10.21 9.85 -27.76
C ALA A 117 -8.91 9.37 -28.39
N ALA A 118 -7.77 9.81 -27.86
CA ALA A 118 -6.47 9.30 -28.27
C ALA A 118 -6.37 7.81 -27.93
N MET A 119 -5.68 7.04 -28.78
CA MET A 119 -5.35 5.64 -28.45
C MET A 119 -4.43 5.56 -27.23
N ALA A 120 -3.49 6.51 -27.15
CA ALA A 120 -2.61 6.68 -26.02
C ALA A 120 -2.42 8.17 -25.78
N SER A 121 -2.49 8.58 -24.53
CA SER A 121 -2.16 9.93 -24.12
C SER A 121 -1.28 9.83 -22.89
N PHE A 122 -0.14 10.51 -22.96
CA PHE A 122 0.64 10.86 -21.79
C PHE A 122 0.55 12.37 -21.64
N ARG A 123 0.08 12.89 -20.51
CA ARG A 123 -0.06 14.33 -20.25
C ARG A 123 0.44 14.65 -18.86
N PHE A 124 1.31 15.63 -18.71
CA PHE A 124 1.52 16.26 -17.41
C PHE A 124 0.37 17.24 -17.13
N PRO A 125 -0.12 17.36 -15.88
CA PRO A 125 -1.14 18.35 -15.56
C PRO A 125 -0.65 19.77 -15.83
N GLU A 126 -1.56 20.63 -16.29
CA GLU A 126 -1.28 22.06 -16.44
C GLU A 126 -0.78 22.63 -15.09
N GLY A 127 0.36 23.33 -15.13
CA GLY A 127 0.96 23.95 -13.95
C GLY A 127 2.02 23.12 -13.22
N THR A 128 2.34 21.90 -13.70
CA THR A 128 3.48 21.09 -13.21
C THR A 128 4.79 21.33 -13.98
N ASP A 129 4.74 22.26 -14.93
CA ASP A 129 5.80 22.57 -15.88
C ASP A 129 7.12 23.01 -15.20
N ASP A 130 7.04 23.82 -14.15
CA ASP A 130 8.17 24.33 -13.36
C ASP A 130 7.76 24.33 -11.87
N LEU A 131 7.95 23.20 -11.19
CA LEU A 131 7.60 23.07 -9.78
C LEU A 131 8.68 23.73 -8.92
N THR A 132 8.32 24.82 -8.27
CA THR A 132 9.23 25.51 -7.35
C THR A 132 9.14 24.84 -5.98
N SER A 133 10.24 24.25 -5.51
CA SER A 133 10.35 23.71 -4.16
C SER A 133 10.21 24.81 -3.12
N ALA A 134 9.85 24.44 -1.89
CA ALA A 134 9.78 25.35 -0.75
C ALA A 134 11.13 26.06 -0.47
N GLU A 135 12.24 25.47 -0.92
CA GLU A 135 13.60 26.03 -0.85
C GLU A 135 13.90 27.05 -1.98
N GLY A 136 12.94 27.30 -2.88
CA GLY A 136 13.05 28.23 -4.00
C GLY A 136 13.72 27.67 -5.25
N GLY A 137 13.97 26.35 -5.32
CA GLY A 137 14.52 25.68 -6.49
C GLY A 137 13.44 25.30 -7.49
N THR A 138 13.58 25.66 -8.76
CA THR A 138 12.66 25.23 -9.83
C THR A 138 13.05 23.84 -10.34
N HIS A 139 12.08 22.92 -10.41
CA HIS A 139 12.24 21.53 -10.83
C HIS A 139 11.28 21.22 -11.99
N ARG A 140 11.77 20.57 -13.06
CA ARG A 140 10.97 20.25 -14.26
C ARG A 140 10.75 18.76 -14.45
N MET A 141 9.50 18.34 -14.63
CA MET A 141 9.15 16.92 -14.79
C MET A 141 9.72 16.38 -16.09
N ARG A 142 10.23 15.15 -16.08
CA ARG A 142 10.82 14.52 -17.27
C ARG A 142 10.37 13.07 -17.39
N LEU A 143 10.10 12.66 -18.62
CA LEU A 143 10.07 11.25 -18.97
C LEU A 143 11.50 10.77 -19.21
N THR A 144 11.91 9.68 -18.56
CA THR A 144 13.26 9.11 -18.75
C THR A 144 13.23 7.60 -18.92
N GLY A 145 14.07 7.11 -19.83
CA GLY A 145 14.23 5.69 -20.07
C GLY A 145 13.35 5.16 -21.20
N ASN A 146 13.15 3.84 -21.18
CA ASN A 146 12.48 3.10 -22.23
C ASN A 146 11.06 2.75 -21.79
N PHE A 147 10.09 3.23 -22.56
CA PHE A 147 8.68 2.94 -22.40
C PHE A 147 8.22 2.18 -23.63
N ARG A 148 7.41 1.14 -23.41
CA ARG A 148 6.78 0.38 -24.49
C ARG A 148 5.30 0.50 -24.33
N TRP A 149 4.61 0.74 -25.42
CA TRP A 149 3.20 0.53 -25.49
C TRP A 149 2.98 -0.84 -26.09
N VAL A 150 2.36 -1.70 -25.31
CA VAL A 150 2.03 -3.07 -25.71
C VAL A 150 0.53 -3.17 -25.86
N THR A 151 0.10 -3.70 -26.99
CA THR A 151 -1.26 -4.22 -27.13
C THR A 151 -1.28 -5.53 -26.36
N THR A 152 -2.01 -5.57 -25.24
CA THR A 152 -2.14 -6.78 -24.43
C THR A 152 -2.84 -7.89 -25.23
N GLU A 153 -2.82 -9.15 -24.74
CA GLU A 153 -3.54 -10.26 -25.38
C GLU A 153 -5.05 -9.98 -25.57
N LYS A 154 -5.60 -9.00 -24.84
CA LYS A 154 -6.99 -8.53 -24.93
C LYS A 154 -7.22 -7.44 -25.99
N GLY A 155 -6.19 -7.02 -26.73
CA GLY A 155 -6.29 -5.94 -27.70
C GLY A 155 -6.19 -4.54 -27.09
N GLU A 156 -5.81 -4.44 -25.81
CA GLU A 156 -5.84 -3.18 -25.07
C GLU A 156 -4.48 -2.46 -25.12
N PRO A 157 -4.51 -1.14 -25.31
CA PRO A 157 -3.33 -0.29 -25.21
C PRO A 157 -2.82 -0.19 -23.76
N ALA A 158 -1.63 -0.70 -23.46
CA ALA A 158 -1.03 -0.57 -22.12
C ALA A 158 0.42 -0.03 -22.21
N ILE A 159 0.78 0.86 -21.28
CA ILE A 159 2.17 1.33 -21.12
C ILE A 159 2.89 0.34 -20.21
N ALA A 160 3.82 -0.43 -20.76
CA ALA A 160 4.76 -1.24 -20.00
C ALA A 160 6.08 -0.48 -19.83
N LEU A 161 6.52 -0.32 -18.58
CA LEU A 161 7.91 -0.01 -18.27
C LEU A 161 8.76 -1.22 -18.68
N ASP A 162 9.84 -1.01 -19.43
CA ASP A 162 10.72 -2.11 -19.85
C ASP A 162 11.48 -2.66 -18.62
N HIS A 163 10.90 -3.65 -17.93
CA HIS A 163 11.44 -4.23 -16.71
C HIS A 163 12.80 -4.93 -16.91
N GLU A 164 13.24 -5.20 -18.16
CA GLU A 164 14.57 -5.74 -18.44
C GLU A 164 15.68 -4.67 -18.35
N SER A 165 15.31 -3.38 -18.24
CA SER A 165 16.23 -2.27 -17.99
C SER A 165 15.80 -1.50 -16.74
N PRO A 166 16.67 -1.28 -15.74
CA PRO A 166 16.31 -0.57 -14.50
C PRO A 166 15.96 0.92 -14.68
N ARG A 167 15.80 1.40 -15.93
CA ARG A 167 15.81 2.83 -16.32
C ARG A 167 14.47 3.40 -16.79
N GLY A 168 13.43 2.61 -17.07
CA GLY A 168 12.12 3.15 -17.46
C GLY A 168 11.41 3.76 -16.25
N ARG A 169 11.44 5.08 -16.09
CA ARG A 169 10.82 5.80 -14.95
C ARG A 169 10.44 7.23 -15.36
N MET A 170 9.28 7.71 -14.92
CA MET A 170 9.03 9.15 -14.87
C MET A 170 9.92 9.71 -13.76
N THR A 171 10.86 10.59 -14.09
CA THR A 171 11.82 11.14 -13.11
C THR A 171 11.85 12.66 -13.16
N MET A 172 12.31 13.22 -12.06
CA MET A 172 12.39 14.65 -11.88
C MET A 172 13.79 15.00 -11.42
N ILE A 173 14.50 15.84 -12.18
CA ILE A 173 15.86 16.25 -11.80
C ILE A 173 15.74 17.33 -10.72
N GLY A 174 16.04 16.94 -9.48
CA GLY A 174 15.93 17.78 -8.29
C GLY A 174 14.59 17.70 -7.54
N SER A 175 13.70 16.75 -7.84
CA SER A 175 12.36 16.66 -7.22
C SER A 175 12.32 16.77 -5.69
N SER A 176 11.34 17.52 -5.19
CA SER A 176 10.73 17.27 -3.88
C SER A 176 9.86 16.01 -3.91
N GLU A 177 9.69 15.35 -2.76
CA GLU A 177 9.03 14.05 -2.65
C GLU A 177 7.57 14.04 -3.14
N LEU A 178 6.84 15.15 -3.03
CA LEU A 178 5.49 15.28 -3.59
C LEU A 178 5.45 15.04 -5.09
N ILE A 179 6.52 15.39 -5.79
CA ILE A 179 6.57 15.33 -7.25
C ILE A 179 6.79 13.88 -7.70
N GLU A 180 7.67 13.16 -7.00
CA GLU A 180 7.85 11.73 -7.22
C GLU A 180 6.56 10.95 -6.85
N GLY A 181 5.90 11.34 -5.76
CA GLY A 181 4.59 10.82 -5.38
C GLY A 181 3.53 11.06 -6.46
N PHE A 182 3.46 12.27 -7.00
CA PHE A 182 2.54 12.62 -8.09
C PHE A 182 2.79 11.77 -9.33
N ALA A 183 4.06 11.60 -9.71
CA ALA A 183 4.41 10.80 -10.87
C ALA A 183 3.97 9.34 -10.75
N LYS A 184 4.14 8.74 -9.56
CA LYS A 184 3.68 7.38 -9.28
C LYS A 184 2.16 7.29 -9.28
N LEU A 185 1.49 8.25 -8.66
CA LEU A 185 0.04 8.33 -8.62
C LEU A 185 -0.53 8.32 -10.04
N GLN A 186 -0.05 9.22 -10.89
CA GLN A 186 -0.57 9.36 -12.24
C GLN A 186 -0.37 8.08 -13.06
N SER A 187 0.83 7.51 -13.03
CA SER A 187 1.13 6.26 -13.75
C SER A 187 0.21 5.13 -13.30
N ARG A 188 0.03 4.94 -11.98
CA ARG A 188 -0.81 3.85 -11.46
C ARG A 188 -2.30 4.10 -11.66
N ALA A 189 -2.75 5.34 -11.51
CA ALA A 189 -4.14 5.71 -11.77
C ALA A 189 -4.51 5.43 -13.22
N GLN A 190 -3.62 5.77 -14.17
CA GLN A 190 -3.83 5.51 -15.59
C GLN A 190 -3.94 4.01 -15.88
N ASP A 191 -3.06 3.19 -15.31
CA ASP A 191 -3.11 1.72 -15.44
C ASP A 191 -4.45 1.16 -14.94
N PHE A 192 -4.87 1.56 -13.74
CA PHE A 192 -6.11 1.06 -13.14
C PHE A 192 -7.35 1.55 -13.88
N ALA A 193 -7.39 2.82 -14.26
CA ALA A 193 -8.53 3.39 -14.98
C ALA A 193 -8.69 2.77 -16.36
N THR A 194 -7.58 2.54 -17.07
CA THR A 194 -7.58 1.84 -18.36
C THR A 194 -8.15 0.43 -18.22
N ALA A 195 -7.71 -0.33 -17.22
CA ALA A 195 -8.23 -1.67 -16.96
C ALA A 195 -9.75 -1.67 -16.69
N PHE A 196 -10.23 -0.74 -15.85
CA PHE A 196 -11.64 -0.65 -15.49
C PHE A 196 -12.52 -0.24 -16.68
N ASN A 197 -12.06 0.72 -17.49
CA ASN A 197 -12.74 1.17 -18.70
C ASN A 197 -12.83 0.07 -19.77
N HIS A 198 -11.92 -0.90 -19.75
CA HIS A 198 -11.99 -2.10 -20.60
C HIS A 198 -12.68 -3.31 -19.95
N GLY A 199 -13.27 -3.12 -18.76
CA GLY A 199 -14.09 -4.12 -18.09
C GLY A 199 -13.35 -5.05 -17.13
N ASP A 200 -12.04 -4.89 -16.92
CA ASP A 200 -11.30 -5.60 -15.87
C ASP A 200 -11.46 -4.90 -14.52
N THR A 201 -12.62 -5.10 -13.90
CA THR A 201 -13.00 -4.49 -12.61
C THR A 201 -12.67 -5.39 -11.41
N SER A 202 -11.77 -6.35 -11.59
CA SER A 202 -11.39 -7.35 -10.58
C SER A 202 -10.77 -6.77 -9.31
N ARG A 203 -10.33 -5.50 -9.35
CA ARG A 203 -9.72 -4.78 -8.22
C ARG A 203 -10.65 -3.71 -7.61
N SER A 204 -11.94 -3.74 -7.95
CA SER A 204 -12.93 -2.78 -7.41
C SER A 204 -13.09 -2.88 -5.89
N ASP A 205 -12.79 -4.04 -5.31
CA ASP A 205 -12.76 -4.32 -3.86
C ASP A 205 -11.48 -3.86 -3.16
N GLN A 206 -10.53 -3.23 -3.87
CA GLN A 206 -9.26 -2.75 -3.31
C GLN A 206 -9.32 -1.23 -3.06
N PRO A 207 -9.45 -0.76 -1.81
CA PRO A 207 -9.70 0.65 -1.54
C PRO A 207 -8.58 1.58 -1.99
N LEU A 208 -7.32 1.13 -1.95
CA LEU A 208 -6.18 1.93 -2.39
C LEU A 208 -6.18 2.14 -3.92
N VAL A 209 -6.66 1.17 -4.71
CA VAL A 209 -6.84 1.31 -6.17
C VAL A 209 -7.88 2.38 -6.45
N ILE A 210 -9.04 2.31 -5.80
CA ILE A 210 -10.12 3.30 -5.95
C ILE A 210 -9.65 4.70 -5.52
N ARG A 211 -8.98 4.82 -4.37
CA ARG A 211 -8.39 6.08 -3.90
C ARG A 211 -7.36 6.67 -4.86
N THR A 212 -6.59 5.82 -5.53
CA THR A 212 -5.59 6.24 -6.52
C THR A 212 -6.27 6.87 -7.74
N ILE A 213 -7.29 6.23 -8.30
CA ILE A 213 -8.09 6.77 -9.42
C ILE A 213 -8.84 8.04 -8.99
N ALA A 214 -9.48 8.00 -7.81
CA ALA A 214 -10.23 9.11 -7.25
C ALA A 214 -9.35 10.37 -7.05
N LEU A 215 -8.16 10.22 -6.49
CA LEU A 215 -7.24 11.33 -6.32
C LEU A 215 -6.76 11.88 -7.67
N ALA A 216 -6.49 11.01 -8.65
CA ALA A 216 -6.13 11.46 -9.99
C ALA A 216 -7.27 12.28 -10.63
N TRP A 217 -8.52 11.79 -10.56
CA TRP A 217 -9.70 12.54 -10.99
C TRP A 217 -9.80 13.92 -10.30
N LEU A 218 -9.70 13.97 -8.97
CA LEU A 218 -9.80 15.22 -8.21
C LEU A 218 -8.70 16.23 -8.55
N LEU A 219 -7.54 15.75 -9.00
CA LEU A 219 -6.39 16.60 -9.36
C LEU A 219 -6.43 17.05 -10.83
N THR A 220 -7.02 16.27 -11.74
CA THR A 220 -6.91 16.53 -13.19
C THR A 220 -8.21 16.78 -13.92
N ASP A 221 -9.36 16.41 -13.34
CA ASP A 221 -10.69 16.49 -13.99
C ASP A 221 -10.75 15.71 -15.33
N GLU A 222 -9.91 14.68 -15.50
CA GLU A 222 -9.85 13.86 -16.71
C GLU A 222 -10.94 12.77 -16.74
N GLU A 223 -11.80 12.84 -17.76
CA GLU A 223 -12.96 11.95 -17.94
C GLU A 223 -12.67 10.43 -17.83
N PRO A 224 -11.52 9.89 -18.32
CA PRO A 224 -11.22 8.46 -18.17
C PRO A 224 -11.17 7.98 -16.72
N TYR A 225 -10.72 8.81 -15.77
CA TYR A 225 -10.71 8.45 -14.35
C TYR A 225 -12.12 8.43 -13.77
N ARG A 226 -12.94 9.40 -14.16
CA ARG A 226 -14.36 9.48 -13.77
C ARG A 226 -15.14 8.25 -14.26
N GLU A 227 -15.01 7.88 -15.52
CA GLU A 227 -15.71 6.70 -16.06
C GLU A 227 -15.22 5.39 -15.42
N ALA A 228 -13.93 5.28 -15.12
CA ALA A 228 -13.39 4.12 -14.43
C ALA A 228 -14.00 3.92 -13.04
N LEU A 229 -14.21 5.00 -12.28
CA LEU A 229 -14.89 4.95 -10.98
C LEU A 229 -16.35 4.50 -11.12
N PHE A 230 -17.06 4.88 -12.19
CA PHE A 230 -18.40 4.36 -12.46
C PHE A 230 -18.39 2.87 -12.83
N HIS A 231 -17.43 2.41 -13.63
CA HIS A 231 -17.27 0.97 -13.91
C HIS A 231 -16.95 0.16 -12.65
N ALA A 232 -16.15 0.72 -11.73
CA ALA A 232 -15.92 0.13 -10.42
C ALA A 232 -17.21 0.05 -9.59
N ALA A 233 -18.01 1.12 -9.59
CA ALA A 233 -19.29 1.15 -8.90
C ALA A 233 -20.27 0.10 -9.45
N ASP A 234 -20.39 -0.02 -10.77
CA ASP A 234 -21.23 -1.03 -11.43
C ASP A 234 -20.80 -2.45 -11.02
N ALA A 235 -19.48 -2.72 -11.01
CA ALA A 235 -18.95 -4.01 -10.59
C ALA A 235 -19.30 -4.34 -9.13
N ILE A 236 -19.15 -3.38 -8.22
CA ILE A 236 -19.50 -3.53 -6.81
C ILE A 236 -21.00 -3.74 -6.64
N LEU A 237 -21.84 -2.91 -7.29
CA LEU A 237 -23.30 -2.98 -7.18
C LEU A 237 -23.88 -4.27 -7.78
N ALA A 238 -23.13 -4.95 -8.65
CA ALA A 238 -23.47 -6.27 -9.16
C ALA A 238 -23.15 -7.42 -8.18
N THR A 239 -22.42 -7.16 -7.09
CA THR A 239 -22.11 -8.16 -6.05
C THR A 239 -23.22 -8.28 -5.01
N SER A 240 -23.17 -9.35 -4.20
CA SER A 240 -24.00 -9.50 -3.00
C SER A 240 -23.14 -9.26 -1.76
N PRO A 241 -23.57 -8.40 -0.80
CA PRO A 241 -22.87 -8.20 0.47
C PRO A 241 -22.64 -9.50 1.26
N ASP A 242 -23.48 -10.52 1.04
CA ASP A 242 -23.47 -11.79 1.77
C ASP A 242 -22.49 -12.84 1.19
N SER A 243 -21.84 -12.52 0.07
CA SER A 243 -21.05 -13.49 -0.71
C SER A 243 -19.55 -13.49 -0.40
N VAL A 244 -19.11 -12.66 0.54
CA VAL A 244 -17.70 -12.39 0.82
C VAL A 244 -17.40 -12.45 2.33
N ASP A 245 -16.13 -12.61 2.70
CA ASP A 245 -15.71 -12.50 4.10
C ASP A 245 -15.74 -11.06 4.62
N ASP A 246 -15.52 -10.87 5.93
CA ASP A 246 -15.63 -9.59 6.61
C ASP A 246 -14.61 -8.56 6.10
N MET A 247 -13.39 -9.01 5.77
CA MET A 247 -12.33 -8.15 5.27
C MET A 247 -12.63 -7.62 3.88
N VAL A 248 -13.14 -8.47 2.98
CA VAL A 248 -13.54 -8.09 1.62
C VAL A 248 -14.81 -7.24 1.67
N GLY A 249 -15.82 -7.64 2.45
CA GLY A 249 -17.08 -6.89 2.56
C GLY A 249 -16.88 -5.47 3.08
N SER A 250 -16.01 -5.28 4.08
CA SER A 250 -15.65 -3.95 4.56
C SER A 250 -14.82 -3.15 3.54
N ALA A 251 -13.93 -3.80 2.78
CA ALA A 251 -13.16 -3.15 1.72
C ALA A 251 -14.04 -2.65 0.57
N ILE A 252 -15.05 -3.45 0.17
CA ILE A 252 -16.07 -3.03 -0.81
C ILE A 252 -16.85 -1.81 -0.31
N ALA A 253 -17.25 -1.79 0.96
CA ALA A 253 -17.91 -0.64 1.55
C ALA A 253 -17.03 0.62 1.49
N ASP A 254 -15.75 0.51 1.83
CA ASP A 254 -14.79 1.60 1.71
C ASP A 254 -14.67 2.10 0.26
N SER A 255 -14.44 1.21 -0.70
CA SER A 255 -14.35 1.52 -2.12
C SER A 255 -15.59 2.28 -2.64
N ILE A 256 -16.80 1.77 -2.38
CA ILE A 256 -18.03 2.42 -2.87
C ILE A 256 -18.32 3.73 -2.15
N GLY A 257 -17.93 3.86 -0.88
CA GLY A 257 -17.97 5.11 -0.13
C GLY A 257 -17.09 6.19 -0.75
N VAL A 258 -15.83 5.85 -1.06
CA VAL A 258 -14.89 6.76 -1.73
C VAL A 258 -15.43 7.19 -3.10
N ILE A 259 -15.99 6.27 -3.89
CA ILE A 259 -16.61 6.61 -5.19
C ILE A 259 -17.78 7.59 -5.00
N TYR A 260 -18.65 7.33 -4.02
CA TYR A 260 -19.81 8.18 -3.74
C TYR A 260 -19.39 9.61 -3.40
N ASP A 261 -18.42 9.76 -2.49
CA ASP A 261 -17.91 11.06 -2.05
C ASP A 261 -17.19 11.80 -3.18
N THR A 262 -16.28 11.12 -3.87
CA THR A 262 -15.49 11.67 -4.98
C THR A 262 -16.37 12.18 -6.11
N LEU A 263 -17.44 11.45 -6.43
CA LEU A 263 -18.37 11.75 -7.52
C LEU A 263 -19.71 12.29 -7.03
N HIS A 264 -19.76 12.93 -5.84
CA HIS A 264 -21.01 13.28 -5.15
C HIS A 264 -22.05 13.97 -6.05
N LYS A 265 -21.60 14.93 -6.87
CA LYS A 265 -22.46 15.62 -7.84
C LYS A 265 -22.99 14.66 -8.90
N ASP A 266 -22.12 13.87 -9.53
CA ASP A 266 -22.48 12.99 -10.64
C ASP A 266 -23.35 11.83 -10.21
N VAL A 267 -23.13 11.25 -9.02
CA VAL A 267 -23.97 10.15 -8.51
C VAL A 267 -25.40 10.62 -8.24
N GLY A 268 -25.60 11.92 -7.99
CA GLY A 268 -26.92 12.52 -7.85
C GLY A 268 -27.69 12.69 -9.16
N THR A 269 -27.00 12.73 -10.30
CA THR A 269 -27.61 13.02 -11.60
C THR A 269 -27.57 11.85 -12.58
N ARG A 270 -26.56 10.98 -12.49
CA ARG A 270 -26.40 9.83 -13.39
C ARG A 270 -27.31 8.69 -12.96
N THR A 271 -28.04 8.11 -13.91
CA THR A 271 -28.88 6.93 -13.68
C THR A 271 -28.02 5.66 -13.68
N HIS A 272 -28.18 4.83 -12.65
CA HIS A 272 -27.66 3.47 -12.60
C HIS A 272 -28.66 2.54 -13.31
N ALA A 273 -28.34 2.20 -14.57
CA ALA A 273 -29.26 1.53 -15.49
C ALA A 273 -29.89 0.23 -14.95
N PRO A 274 -29.15 -0.69 -14.29
CA PRO A 274 -29.74 -1.91 -13.72
C PRO A 274 -30.82 -1.66 -12.67
N SER A 275 -30.67 -0.61 -11.85
CA SER A 275 -31.64 -0.28 -10.79
C SER A 275 -32.78 0.64 -11.25
N GLY A 276 -32.58 1.39 -12.34
CA GLY A 276 -33.49 2.46 -12.77
C GLY A 276 -33.51 3.69 -11.85
N THR A 277 -32.66 3.74 -10.83
CA THR A 277 -32.50 4.87 -9.89
C THR A 277 -31.20 5.63 -10.19
N THR A 278 -30.94 6.75 -9.51
CA THR A 278 -29.63 7.40 -9.56
C THR A 278 -28.58 6.56 -8.84
N TYR A 279 -27.31 6.70 -9.21
CA TYR A 279 -26.21 6.03 -8.49
C TYR A 279 -26.23 6.36 -6.99
N ARG A 280 -26.62 7.57 -6.62
CA ARG A 280 -26.81 7.99 -5.21
C ARG A 280 -27.72 7.03 -4.45
N VAL A 281 -28.87 6.69 -5.02
CA VAL A 281 -29.84 5.78 -4.39
C VAL A 281 -29.34 4.34 -4.44
N ALA A 282 -28.80 3.89 -5.57
CA ALA A 282 -28.30 2.53 -5.72
C ALA A 282 -27.17 2.21 -4.73
N ILE A 283 -26.19 3.11 -4.60
CA ILE A 283 -25.08 2.99 -3.65
C ILE A 283 -25.60 3.01 -2.21
N ALA A 284 -26.52 3.91 -1.86
CA ALA A 284 -27.07 3.97 -0.51
C ALA A 284 -27.79 2.69 -0.09
N GLU A 285 -28.59 2.10 -0.99
CA GLU A 285 -29.25 0.83 -0.70
C GLU A 285 -28.25 -0.32 -0.57
N PHE A 286 -27.21 -0.36 -1.41
CA PHE A 286 -26.14 -1.35 -1.29
C PHE A 286 -25.37 -1.23 0.04
N VAL A 287 -25.00 -0.02 0.45
CA VAL A 287 -24.31 0.23 1.72
C VAL A 287 -25.21 -0.15 2.90
N LYS A 288 -26.49 0.22 2.88
CA LYS A 288 -27.46 -0.18 3.92
C LYS A 288 -27.62 -1.70 4.00
N ALA A 289 -27.70 -2.40 2.87
CA ALA A 289 -27.75 -3.85 2.84
C ALA A 289 -26.47 -4.47 3.45
N SER A 290 -25.31 -3.93 3.07
CA SER A 290 -24.01 -4.35 3.62
C SER A 290 -23.90 -4.15 5.13
N LEU A 291 -24.33 -2.99 5.64
CA LEU A 291 -24.35 -2.71 7.07
C LEU A 291 -25.25 -3.70 7.82
N ARG A 292 -26.44 -4.01 7.28
CA ARG A 292 -27.34 -5.01 7.90
C ARG A 292 -26.74 -6.40 7.92
N HIS A 293 -26.09 -6.82 6.83
CA HIS A 293 -25.40 -8.11 6.79
C HIS A 293 -24.32 -8.18 7.88
N TRP A 294 -23.50 -7.14 8.00
CA TRP A 294 -22.42 -7.06 8.98
C TRP A 294 -22.86 -6.50 10.36
N ALA A 295 -24.16 -6.47 10.65
CA ALA A 295 -24.68 -5.92 11.90
C ALA A 295 -24.15 -6.67 13.12
N SER A 296 -24.12 -8.01 13.08
CA SER A 296 -23.55 -8.84 14.16
C SER A 296 -22.06 -8.57 14.40
N TYR A 297 -21.39 -7.92 13.47
CA TYR A 297 -19.98 -7.62 13.60
C TYR A 297 -19.74 -6.19 14.10
N ILE A 298 -20.57 -5.24 13.64
CA ILE A 298 -20.54 -3.83 14.07
C ILE A 298 -21.17 -3.67 15.46
N CYS A 299 -22.30 -4.33 15.66
CA CYS A 299 -23.19 -4.21 16.80
C CYS A 299 -23.20 -5.41 17.73
N GLY A 300 -22.80 -6.60 17.25
CA GLY A 300 -22.98 -7.91 17.90
C GLY A 300 -24.42 -8.37 18.16
N GLY A 301 -25.33 -7.70 17.45
CA GLY A 301 -26.64 -8.19 17.12
C GLY A 301 -27.16 -7.45 15.89
N GLU A 302 -28.46 -7.46 15.67
CA GLU A 302 -29.07 -6.74 14.57
C GLU A 302 -29.30 -5.26 14.91
N PHE A 303 -29.28 -4.41 13.89
CA PHE A 303 -29.75 -3.03 14.02
C PHE A 303 -31.27 -3.00 14.26
N ASP A 304 -31.74 -2.10 15.11
CA ASP A 304 -33.17 -1.80 15.20
C ASP A 304 -33.66 -0.96 13.99
N SER A 305 -34.95 -0.63 13.97
CA SER A 305 -35.55 0.19 12.91
C SER A 305 -35.01 1.63 12.85
N GLN A 306 -34.26 2.08 13.86
CA GLN A 306 -33.60 3.37 13.93
C GLN A 306 -32.08 3.27 13.72
N TRP A 307 -31.58 2.13 13.25
CA TRP A 307 -30.15 1.86 13.07
C TRP A 307 -29.32 1.91 14.37
N LYS A 308 -29.93 1.59 15.50
CA LYS A 308 -29.22 1.46 16.79
C LYS A 308 -28.84 0.01 17.05
N CYS A 309 -27.65 -0.17 17.63
CA CYS A 309 -27.22 -1.46 18.13
C CYS A 309 -27.91 -1.84 19.45
N PRO A 310 -28.02 -3.14 19.77
CA PRO A 310 -28.37 -3.61 21.11
C PRO A 310 -27.39 -3.11 22.18
N ALA A 311 -27.88 -3.01 23.41
CA ALA A 311 -27.08 -2.60 24.56
C ALA A 311 -26.16 -3.73 25.06
N GLY A 312 -24.97 -3.37 25.56
CA GLY A 312 -24.09 -4.29 26.30
C GLY A 312 -23.01 -5.01 25.48
N GLU A 313 -22.94 -4.76 24.17
CA GLU A 313 -21.90 -5.36 23.32
C GLU A 313 -20.51 -4.78 23.60
N THR A 314 -19.50 -5.65 23.68
CA THR A 314 -18.09 -5.26 23.73
C THR A 314 -17.38 -5.80 22.49
N ILE A 315 -16.68 -4.96 21.74
CA ILE A 315 -15.84 -5.43 20.63
C ILE A 315 -14.55 -6.06 21.15
N TYR A 316 -13.98 -7.01 20.40
CA TYR A 316 -12.67 -7.59 20.71
C TYR A 316 -11.54 -6.62 20.37
N VAL A 317 -10.99 -5.95 21.38
CA VAL A 317 -10.02 -4.86 21.23
C VAL A 317 -8.58 -5.32 20.97
N SER A 318 -8.20 -6.54 21.36
CA SER A 318 -6.79 -6.97 21.36
C SER A 318 -6.30 -7.55 20.04
N GLY A 319 -7.16 -7.77 19.04
CA GLY A 319 -6.70 -8.36 17.78
C GLY A 319 -7.76 -8.98 16.88
N SER A 320 -9.03 -8.59 16.98
CA SER A 320 -10.02 -8.99 15.96
C SER A 320 -9.92 -8.06 14.74
N HIS A 321 -10.46 -8.49 13.60
CA HIS A 321 -10.65 -7.62 12.44
C HIS A 321 -11.62 -6.44 12.72
N ALA A 322 -12.40 -6.50 13.82
CA ALA A 322 -13.56 -5.62 14.01
C ALA A 322 -13.25 -4.13 14.07
N PRO A 323 -12.18 -3.68 14.75
CA PRO A 323 -11.75 -2.29 14.72
C PRO A 323 -11.38 -1.81 13.31
N ASN A 324 -10.59 -2.59 12.56
CA ASN A 324 -10.16 -2.25 11.22
C ASN A 324 -11.36 -2.13 10.27
N ASN A 325 -12.21 -3.16 10.26
CA ASN A 325 -13.40 -3.21 9.42
C ASN A 325 -14.42 -2.13 9.80
N SER A 326 -14.54 -1.78 11.09
CA SER A 326 -15.37 -0.64 11.52
C SER A 326 -14.92 0.68 10.91
N GLY A 327 -13.61 0.89 10.73
CA GLY A 327 -13.12 2.08 10.04
C GLY A 327 -13.47 2.11 8.56
N LYS A 328 -13.37 0.98 7.88
CA LYS A 328 -13.75 0.85 6.45
C LYS A 328 -15.24 1.03 6.21
N PHE A 329 -16.12 0.43 7.03
CA PHE A 329 -17.54 0.76 7.00
C PHE A 329 -17.80 2.23 7.35
N GLY A 330 -16.97 2.80 8.23
CA GLY A 330 -17.00 4.22 8.57
C GLY A 330 -16.79 5.13 7.36
N SER A 331 -15.90 4.78 6.44
CA SER A 331 -15.69 5.49 5.16
C SER A 331 -16.98 5.66 4.38
N ALA A 332 -17.71 4.56 4.15
CA ALA A 332 -19.00 4.58 3.46
C ALA A 332 -20.06 5.40 4.21
N VAL A 333 -20.17 5.17 5.52
CA VAL A 333 -21.18 5.86 6.34
C VAL A 333 -20.93 7.37 6.36
N LEU A 334 -19.67 7.81 6.50
CA LEU A 334 -19.29 9.21 6.48
C LEU A 334 -19.61 9.88 5.14
N ALA A 335 -19.35 9.19 4.02
CA ALA A 335 -19.68 9.69 2.69
C ALA A 335 -21.19 9.89 2.46
N LEU A 336 -22.04 9.10 3.14
CA LEU A 336 -23.49 9.06 2.90
C LEU A 336 -24.32 9.82 3.93
N VAL A 337 -23.81 10.06 5.15
CA VAL A 337 -24.64 10.47 6.31
C VAL A 337 -25.37 11.80 6.11
N ASP A 338 -24.81 12.72 5.34
CA ASP A 338 -25.44 14.02 5.06
C ASP A 338 -26.70 13.88 4.19
N ASP A 339 -26.70 12.92 3.27
CA ASP A 339 -27.83 12.63 2.38
C ASP A 339 -28.82 11.62 2.98
N PHE A 340 -28.34 10.79 3.92
CA PHE A 340 -29.07 9.69 4.57
C PHE A 340 -28.89 9.74 6.10
N PRO A 341 -29.51 10.72 6.78
CA PRO A 341 -29.28 11.00 8.21
C PRO A 341 -29.69 9.85 9.13
N GLU A 342 -30.48 8.87 8.69
CA GLU A 342 -30.75 7.67 9.45
C GLU A 342 -29.49 6.84 9.79
N LEU A 343 -28.39 7.05 9.06
CA LEU A 343 -27.09 6.41 9.29
C LEU A 343 -26.27 7.05 10.43
N GLU A 344 -26.73 8.15 11.02
CA GLU A 344 -26.00 8.85 12.10
C GLU A 344 -25.73 7.92 13.31
N ASN A 345 -26.70 7.09 13.70
CA ASN A 345 -26.50 6.12 14.78
C ASN A 345 -25.42 5.07 14.45
N VAL A 346 -25.29 4.71 13.17
CA VAL A 346 -24.25 3.81 12.69
C VAL A 346 -22.88 4.49 12.75
N ALA A 347 -22.79 5.75 12.32
CA ALA A 347 -21.56 6.54 12.39
C ALA A 347 -21.05 6.64 13.84
N VAL A 348 -21.95 6.99 14.78
CA VAL A 348 -21.64 7.06 16.21
C VAL A 348 -21.13 5.72 16.73
N ARG A 349 -21.76 4.60 16.34
CA ARG A 349 -21.30 3.27 16.75
C ARG A 349 -19.93 2.94 16.19
N LEU A 350 -19.69 3.16 14.91
CA LEU A 350 -18.42 2.81 14.26
C LEU A 350 -17.26 3.62 14.87
N LEU A 351 -17.49 4.90 15.19
CA LEU A 351 -16.53 5.71 15.93
C LEU A 351 -16.29 5.18 17.36
N ALA A 352 -17.35 4.73 18.05
CA ALA A 352 -17.21 4.12 19.37
C ALA A 352 -16.40 2.82 19.32
N ASN A 353 -16.61 1.98 18.30
CA ASN A 353 -15.82 0.77 18.06
C ASN A 353 -14.33 1.11 17.86
N LEU A 354 -14.02 2.11 17.02
CA LEU A 354 -12.64 2.55 16.83
C LEU A 354 -12.03 3.03 18.17
N LYS A 355 -12.73 3.90 18.91
CA LYS A 355 -12.24 4.43 20.19
C LYS A 355 -12.04 3.36 21.26
N ALA A 356 -12.78 2.25 21.21
CA ALA A 356 -12.64 1.17 22.18
C ALA A 356 -11.26 0.50 22.15
N VAL A 357 -10.51 0.55 21.04
CA VAL A 357 -9.15 -0.03 21.00
C VAL A 357 -8.10 0.84 21.68
N GLN A 358 -8.36 2.13 21.88
CA GLN A 358 -7.35 3.10 22.33
C GLN A 358 -6.60 2.62 23.57
N ALA A 359 -7.32 2.36 24.67
CA ALA A 359 -6.71 2.04 25.95
C ALA A 359 -5.88 0.75 25.88
N PHE A 360 -6.30 -0.22 25.05
CA PHE A 360 -5.53 -1.43 24.83
C PHE A 360 -4.26 -1.16 24.02
N ARG A 361 -4.34 -0.39 22.94
CA ARG A 361 -3.19 -0.05 22.08
C ARG A 361 -2.17 0.84 22.81
N ASP A 362 -2.63 1.80 23.61
CA ASP A 362 -1.76 2.64 24.45
C ASP A 362 -1.03 1.83 25.53
N TYR A 363 -1.59 0.69 25.99
CA TYR A 363 -0.91 -0.23 26.89
C TYR A 363 0.03 -1.18 26.14
N ALA A 364 -0.45 -1.79 25.06
CA ALA A 364 0.22 -2.90 24.38
C ALA A 364 1.30 -2.46 23.37
N LEU A 365 1.21 -1.24 22.84
CA LEU A 365 2.06 -0.73 21.76
C LEU A 365 2.76 0.60 22.12
N ALA A 366 2.81 0.96 23.40
CA ALA A 366 3.21 2.30 23.86
C ALA A 366 4.56 2.77 23.32
N ASP A 367 5.52 1.85 23.19
CA ASP A 367 6.90 2.09 22.75
C ASP A 367 7.16 1.70 21.28
N GLY A 368 6.10 1.31 20.56
CA GLY A 368 6.11 1.02 19.13
C GLY A 368 6.15 -0.46 18.75
N GLY A 369 6.55 -1.35 19.67
CA GLY A 369 6.60 -2.79 19.39
C GLY A 369 5.21 -3.34 19.10
N HIS A 370 5.09 -4.41 18.30
CA HIS A 370 3.79 -5.00 17.99
C HIS A 370 3.73 -6.52 18.30
N TYR A 371 2.73 -6.93 19.08
CA TYR A 371 2.51 -8.32 19.51
C TYR A 371 2.07 -9.28 18.39
N PHE A 372 1.97 -8.80 17.15
CA PHE A 372 1.71 -9.59 15.93
C PHE A 372 2.92 -9.55 14.98
N GLY A 373 4.07 -9.12 15.50
CA GLY A 373 5.29 -8.96 14.73
C GLY A 373 5.15 -7.93 13.61
N PHE A 374 5.93 -8.13 12.56
CA PHE A 374 6.13 -7.14 11.52
C PHE A 374 5.03 -7.15 10.45
N ALA A 375 4.53 -8.34 10.10
CA ALA A 375 3.54 -8.49 9.03
C ALA A 375 2.14 -8.01 9.48
N TYR A 376 1.45 -8.79 10.30
CA TYR A 376 0.11 -8.41 10.76
C TYR A 376 0.14 -7.24 11.74
N GLY A 377 1.26 -6.95 12.40
CA GLY A 377 1.37 -5.71 13.19
C GLY A 377 1.13 -4.44 12.39
N ALA A 378 1.46 -4.46 11.10
CA ALA A 378 1.22 -3.32 10.22
C ALA A 378 -0.28 -3.07 10.01
N GLY A 379 -1.01 -4.15 9.68
CA GLY A 379 -2.44 -4.11 9.37
C GLY A 379 -3.36 -3.93 10.58
N TYR A 380 -2.91 -4.28 11.80
CA TYR A 380 -3.69 -4.18 13.05
C TYR A 380 -3.35 -2.94 13.90
N SER A 381 -2.62 -1.99 13.32
CA SER A 381 -2.30 -0.69 13.94
C SER A 381 -3.45 0.33 13.85
N GLU A 382 -4.52 0.02 13.10
CA GLU A 382 -5.74 0.82 12.92
C GLU A 382 -5.55 2.23 12.32
N LEU A 383 -4.39 2.47 11.70
CA LEU A 383 -4.06 3.80 11.17
C LEU A 383 -4.96 4.22 10.01
N ARG A 384 -5.30 3.32 9.08
CA ARG A 384 -6.20 3.65 7.97
C ARG A 384 -7.55 4.14 8.49
N SER A 385 -8.17 3.38 9.38
CA SER A 385 -9.40 3.73 10.08
C SER A 385 -9.28 5.06 10.82
N THR A 386 -8.22 5.23 11.59
CA THR A 386 -7.94 6.47 12.32
C THR A 386 -7.87 7.67 11.39
N MET A 387 -7.15 7.54 10.27
CA MET A 387 -6.96 8.65 9.35
C MET A 387 -8.26 9.05 8.66
N ILE A 388 -9.12 8.10 8.27
CA ILE A 388 -10.45 8.38 7.71
C ILE A 388 -11.26 9.26 8.67
N TRP A 389 -11.37 8.85 9.94
CA TRP A 389 -12.12 9.61 10.94
C TRP A 389 -11.47 10.95 11.28
N HIS A 390 -10.14 10.99 11.36
CA HIS A 390 -9.40 12.22 11.65
C HIS A 390 -9.53 13.27 10.54
N THR A 391 -9.56 12.87 9.27
CA THR A 391 -9.69 13.81 8.15
C THR A 391 -11.13 14.24 7.90
N ALA A 392 -12.11 13.37 8.19
CA ALA A 392 -13.52 13.65 7.94
C ALA A 392 -14.23 14.35 9.12
N THR A 393 -13.67 14.30 10.33
CA THR A 393 -14.36 14.77 11.55
C THR A 393 -13.39 15.41 12.56
N ASP A 394 -13.92 16.13 13.55
CA ASP A 394 -13.17 16.63 14.71
C ASP A 394 -12.92 15.56 15.80
N ALA A 395 -13.09 14.27 15.48
CA ALA A 395 -12.93 13.22 16.46
C ALA A 395 -11.47 13.11 16.92
N ASN A 396 -11.26 13.08 18.25
CA ASN A 396 -9.97 12.75 18.83
C ASN A 396 -9.69 11.24 18.71
N VAL A 397 -8.99 10.86 17.64
CA VAL A 397 -8.61 9.48 17.31
C VAL A 397 -7.11 9.31 17.08
N LEU A 398 -6.32 10.38 17.17
CA LEU A 398 -4.86 10.30 17.14
C LEU A 398 -4.33 10.01 18.54
N TRP A 399 -3.72 8.83 18.72
CA TRP A 399 -3.30 8.34 20.04
C TRP A 399 -1.79 8.20 20.18
N PRO A 400 -1.24 8.35 21.40
CA PRO A 400 0.21 8.38 21.62
C PRO A 400 0.98 7.18 21.06
N TYR A 401 0.44 5.95 21.10
CA TYR A 401 1.15 4.77 20.60
C TYR A 401 1.53 4.90 19.11
N MET A 402 0.74 5.63 18.31
CA MET A 402 0.96 5.81 16.87
C MET A 402 2.28 6.54 16.58
N ALA A 403 2.74 7.39 17.50
CA ALA A 403 4.00 8.11 17.35
C ALA A 403 5.22 7.18 17.28
N ASN A 404 5.12 5.98 17.88
CA ASN A 404 6.26 5.08 18.06
C ASN A 404 6.22 3.85 17.14
N LEU A 405 5.10 3.55 16.47
CA LEU A 405 4.97 2.38 15.59
C LEU A 405 6.13 2.21 14.60
N PRO A 406 6.62 3.26 13.91
CA PRO A 406 7.72 3.10 12.95
C PRO A 406 9.03 2.60 13.59
N LEU A 407 9.22 2.80 14.90
CA LEU A 407 10.45 2.38 15.58
C LEU A 407 10.63 0.86 15.55
N HIS A 408 9.54 0.08 15.59
CA HIS A 408 9.62 -1.37 15.46
C HIS A 408 10.26 -1.77 14.13
N TYR A 409 9.81 -1.17 13.04
CA TYR A 409 10.33 -1.41 11.69
C TYR A 409 11.73 -0.85 11.46
N ILE A 410 12.05 0.34 11.99
CA ILE A 410 13.40 0.91 11.92
C ILE A 410 14.41 -0.05 12.56
N TYR A 411 14.11 -0.54 13.76
CA TYR A 411 15.01 -1.46 14.46
C TYR A 411 15.03 -2.84 13.81
N GLY A 412 13.90 -3.35 13.32
CA GLY A 412 13.77 -4.69 12.75
C GLY A 412 14.29 -4.85 11.32
N LEU A 413 14.52 -3.77 10.56
CA LEU A 413 14.86 -3.86 9.13
C LEU A 413 16.17 -4.66 8.91
N ARG A 414 16.14 -5.70 8.07
CA ARG A 414 17.32 -6.51 7.73
C ARG A 414 17.93 -6.05 6.40
N ALA A 415 19.14 -6.51 6.11
CA ALA A 415 19.83 -6.24 4.84
C ALA A 415 19.05 -6.75 3.61
N ASP A 416 18.21 -7.77 3.76
CA ASP A 416 17.39 -8.32 2.69
C ASP A 416 16.02 -7.62 2.54
N HIS A 417 15.88 -6.40 3.09
CA HIS A 417 14.68 -5.56 3.00
C HIS A 417 13.43 -6.18 3.65
N ASP A 418 13.66 -7.07 4.61
CA ASP A 418 12.64 -7.85 5.32
C ASP A 418 12.88 -7.72 6.84
N PHE A 419 12.13 -8.47 7.63
CA PHE A 419 12.10 -8.34 9.09
C PHE A 419 12.27 -9.70 9.80
N PRO A 420 12.55 -9.72 11.11
CA PRO A 420 12.43 -10.92 11.92
C PRO A 420 11.07 -11.60 11.73
N ALA A 421 11.07 -12.94 11.70
CA ALA A 421 9.88 -13.73 11.42
C ALA A 421 9.02 -13.94 12.68
N VAL A 422 8.54 -12.83 13.26
CA VAL A 422 7.73 -12.79 14.48
C VAL A 422 6.24 -12.91 14.13
N GLY A 423 5.53 -13.83 14.79
CA GLY A 423 4.11 -14.09 14.57
C GLY A 423 3.80 -14.68 13.18
N ASP A 424 2.53 -14.59 12.78
CA ASP A 424 2.13 -15.01 11.43
C ASP A 424 2.77 -14.11 10.38
N ARG A 425 3.61 -14.69 9.53
CA ARG A 425 4.37 -13.95 8.52
C ARG A 425 4.02 -14.39 7.11
N HIS A 426 3.42 -13.46 6.36
CA HIS A 426 3.37 -13.53 4.90
C HIS A 426 4.57 -12.82 4.26
N ALA A 427 4.74 -12.93 2.94
CA ALA A 427 5.79 -12.19 2.24
C ALA A 427 5.61 -10.69 2.50
N GLN A 428 6.65 -10.08 3.03
CA GLN A 428 6.71 -8.68 3.45
C GLN A 428 8.05 -8.12 3.00
N ASN A 429 8.03 -6.98 2.33
CA ASN A 429 9.22 -6.26 1.93
C ASN A 429 8.94 -4.77 2.16
N ILE A 430 9.88 -4.08 2.80
CA ILE A 430 9.74 -2.66 3.10
C ILE A 430 9.51 -1.80 1.84
N ASP A 431 9.99 -2.25 0.68
CA ASP A 431 9.91 -1.53 -0.59
C ASP A 431 8.49 -1.46 -1.17
N TRP A 432 7.57 -2.34 -0.75
CA TRP A 432 6.24 -2.49 -1.39
C TRP A 432 5.06 -2.39 -0.42
N ALA A 433 5.29 -2.15 0.86
CA ALA A 433 4.25 -2.20 1.89
C ALA A 433 3.76 -0.79 2.28
N ASP A 434 2.52 -0.49 1.93
CA ASP A 434 1.93 0.83 2.08
C ASP A 434 1.56 1.17 3.54
N GLU A 435 1.31 0.17 4.39
CA GLU A 435 1.12 0.40 5.82
C GLU A 435 2.34 1.04 6.48
N TYR A 436 3.56 0.68 6.07
CA TYR A 436 4.77 1.25 6.68
C TYR A 436 4.96 2.72 6.29
N VAL A 437 4.61 3.07 5.06
CA VAL A 437 4.55 4.47 4.60
C VAL A 437 3.54 5.24 5.44
N LEU A 438 2.32 4.72 5.58
CA LEU A 438 1.29 5.38 6.36
C LEU A 438 1.72 5.57 7.83
N GLN A 439 2.31 4.55 8.46
CA GLN A 439 2.84 4.66 9.82
C GLN A 439 3.89 5.75 9.95
N SER A 440 4.88 5.79 9.05
CA SER A 440 5.94 6.78 9.11
C SER A 440 5.42 8.19 8.87
N LEU A 441 4.51 8.37 7.91
CA LEU A 441 3.90 9.65 7.61
C LEU A 441 3.05 10.15 8.79
N VAL A 442 2.21 9.30 9.38
CA VAL A 442 1.42 9.69 10.56
C VAL A 442 2.32 10.06 11.74
N ALA A 443 3.31 9.22 12.06
CA ALA A 443 4.24 9.49 13.15
C ALA A 443 5.06 10.77 12.92
N SER A 444 5.52 11.00 11.68
CA SER A 444 6.26 12.21 11.29
C SER A 444 5.38 13.46 11.37
N THR A 445 4.25 13.48 10.66
CA THR A 445 3.50 14.73 10.43
C THR A 445 2.52 15.07 11.55
N ARG A 446 2.01 14.06 12.26
CA ARG A 446 1.05 14.26 13.37
C ARG A 446 1.71 14.22 14.73
N PHE A 447 2.84 13.52 14.88
CA PHE A 447 3.53 13.37 16.16
C PHE A 447 4.97 13.90 16.15
N GLN A 448 5.42 14.50 15.04
CA GLN A 448 6.75 15.11 14.92
C GLN A 448 7.91 14.13 15.18
N ASN A 449 7.69 12.84 14.90
CA ASN A 449 8.73 11.83 15.04
C ASN A 449 9.77 11.98 13.92
N GLN A 450 10.90 12.59 14.26
CA GLN A 450 11.97 12.92 13.32
C GLN A 450 12.72 11.70 12.77
N TYR A 451 12.64 10.55 13.47
CA TYR A 451 13.22 9.29 13.00
C TYR A 451 12.33 8.62 11.97
N ALA A 452 11.01 8.69 12.17
CA ALA A 452 10.04 8.25 11.18
C ALA A 452 10.20 9.03 9.87
N GLU A 453 10.39 10.35 9.95
CA GLU A 453 10.67 11.19 8.77
C GLU A 453 11.97 10.77 8.06
N ALA A 454 13.06 10.58 8.81
CA ALA A 454 14.34 10.17 8.25
C ALA A 454 14.24 8.78 7.59
N PHE A 455 13.51 7.86 8.21
CA PHE A 455 13.33 6.50 7.71
C PHE A 455 12.47 6.46 6.45
N PHE A 456 11.33 7.16 6.46
CA PHE A 456 10.46 7.29 5.28
C PHE A 456 11.26 7.76 4.06
N ARG A 457 12.05 8.83 4.24
CA ARG A 457 12.86 9.41 3.17
C ARG A 457 13.98 8.50 2.64
N THR A 458 14.42 7.53 3.42
CA THR A 458 15.59 6.71 3.05
C THR A 458 15.21 5.32 2.56
N HIS A 459 14.13 4.74 3.08
CA HIS A 459 13.80 3.32 2.86
C HIS A 459 12.39 3.06 2.33
N GLN A 460 11.48 4.05 2.36
CA GLN A 460 10.06 3.81 2.05
C GLN A 460 9.54 4.66 0.90
N ARG A 461 10.41 5.43 0.23
CA ARG A 461 10.05 6.21 -0.96
C ARG A 461 9.65 5.34 -2.15
N GLY A 462 9.89 4.03 -2.13
CA GLY A 462 9.70 3.13 -3.26
C GLY A 462 8.27 2.61 -3.50
N VAL A 463 7.31 2.91 -2.62
CA VAL A 463 5.97 2.29 -2.69
C VAL A 463 5.19 2.77 -3.93
N ASP A 464 4.48 1.83 -4.54
CA ASP A 464 4.22 1.79 -5.98
C ASP A 464 3.28 2.88 -6.54
N ASN A 465 2.50 3.59 -5.72
CA ASN A 465 1.42 4.48 -6.21
C ASN A 465 1.37 5.90 -5.63
N GLY A 466 2.24 6.29 -4.68
CA GLY A 466 2.38 7.68 -4.22
C GLY A 466 1.19 8.31 -3.48
N PHE A 467 0.09 7.58 -3.22
CA PHE A 467 -1.14 8.14 -2.66
C PHE A 467 -0.92 8.74 -1.26
N TYR A 468 -0.30 8.01 -0.34
CA TYR A 468 -0.16 8.47 1.04
C TYR A 468 0.82 9.63 1.16
N GLU A 469 1.87 9.64 0.34
CA GLU A 469 2.84 10.72 0.26
C GLU A 469 2.18 12.03 -0.13
N LEU A 470 1.32 12.01 -1.16
CA LEU A 470 0.60 13.20 -1.59
C LEU A 470 -0.38 13.74 -0.55
N VAL A 471 -1.03 12.85 0.19
CA VAL A 471 -2.09 13.23 1.14
C VAL A 471 -1.53 13.63 2.50
N PHE A 472 -0.46 12.99 2.97
CA PHE A 472 -0.01 13.10 4.36
C PHE A 472 1.39 13.63 4.56
N TRP A 473 2.25 13.68 3.55
CA TRP A 473 3.62 14.09 3.74
C TRP A 473 3.77 15.60 3.96
N ASN A 474 4.70 15.97 4.83
CA ASN A 474 5.03 17.35 5.14
C ASN A 474 6.48 17.63 4.71
N PRO A 475 6.71 18.50 3.70
CA PRO A 475 8.06 18.81 3.23
C PRO A 475 8.96 19.42 4.32
N ASP A 476 8.37 20.15 5.27
CA ASP A 476 9.07 20.88 6.32
C ASP A 476 9.30 20.05 7.60
N ALA A 477 8.95 18.76 7.58
CA ALA A 477 9.14 17.87 8.71
C ALA A 477 10.63 17.78 9.11
N SER A 478 10.90 18.06 10.38
CA SER A 478 12.24 17.92 10.94
C SER A 478 12.67 16.46 10.96
N ARG A 479 13.96 16.22 10.71
CA ARG A 479 14.52 14.86 10.64
C ARG A 479 15.80 14.74 11.46
N THR A 480 15.93 13.60 12.13
CA THR A 480 17.16 13.20 12.82
C THR A 480 17.61 11.86 12.23
N PRO A 481 18.89 11.71 11.83
CA PRO A 481 19.37 10.47 11.25
C PRO A 481 19.12 9.26 12.17
N VAL A 482 18.60 8.17 11.60
CA VAL A 482 18.38 6.90 12.33
C VAL A 482 19.68 6.38 12.96
N ALA A 483 20.84 6.72 12.39
CA ALA A 483 22.15 6.39 12.92
C ALA A 483 22.44 6.94 14.33
N THR A 484 21.65 7.90 14.82
CA THR A 484 21.77 8.45 16.18
C THR A 484 20.95 7.70 17.22
N LEU A 485 20.08 6.76 16.80
CA LEU A 485 19.35 5.89 17.72
C LEU A 485 20.32 4.90 18.40
N PRO A 486 20.03 4.49 19.65
CA PRO A 486 20.75 3.38 20.28
C PRO A 486 20.70 2.12 19.41
N LEU A 487 21.76 1.31 19.42
CA LEU A 487 21.82 0.09 18.63
C LEU A 487 20.91 -1.04 19.17
N VAL A 488 20.38 -0.85 20.36
CA VAL A 488 19.53 -1.81 21.05
C VAL A 488 18.29 -1.11 21.56
N ARG A 489 17.14 -1.74 21.33
CA ARG A 489 15.86 -1.29 21.87
C ARG A 489 15.14 -2.43 22.54
N HIS A 490 14.71 -2.16 23.76
CA HIS A 490 13.76 -2.98 24.50
C HIS A 490 12.38 -2.34 24.35
N PHE A 491 11.52 -2.97 23.57
CA PHE A 491 10.09 -2.69 23.52
C PHE A 491 9.44 -3.36 24.73
N ILE A 492 9.39 -2.62 25.83
CA ILE A 492 8.87 -3.06 27.14
C ILE A 492 7.42 -3.57 27.01
N SER A 493 6.61 -2.89 26.20
CA SER A 493 5.19 -3.17 26.03
C SER A 493 4.97 -4.56 25.44
N THR A 494 5.77 -4.93 24.43
CA THR A 494 5.71 -6.26 23.78
C THR A 494 6.73 -7.26 24.31
N GLY A 495 7.57 -6.88 25.27
CA GLY A 495 8.63 -7.72 25.82
C GLY A 495 9.65 -8.17 24.77
N GLU A 496 9.96 -7.30 23.81
CA GLU A 496 10.85 -7.61 22.68
C GLU A 496 12.15 -6.81 22.78
N VAL A 497 13.28 -7.46 22.52
CA VAL A 497 14.60 -6.82 22.44
C VAL A 497 15.14 -7.02 21.05
N ILE A 498 15.35 -5.92 20.33
CA ILE A 498 16.04 -5.91 19.04
C ILE A 498 17.40 -5.25 19.25
N ALA A 499 18.47 -5.98 18.93
CA ALA A 499 19.85 -5.55 19.05
C ALA A 499 20.57 -5.64 17.71
N ARG A 500 21.35 -4.62 17.39
CA ARG A 500 22.11 -4.52 16.15
C ARG A 500 23.56 -4.15 16.42
N GLU A 501 24.44 -4.42 15.48
CA GLU A 501 25.84 -3.98 15.55
C GLU A 501 26.06 -2.60 14.94
N SER A 502 25.22 -2.22 13.95
CA SER A 502 25.25 -0.89 13.35
C SER A 502 23.92 -0.53 12.67
N TRP A 503 23.79 0.74 12.29
CA TRP A 503 22.72 1.23 11.43
C TRP A 503 23.02 1.08 9.93
N TYR A 504 24.14 0.44 9.57
CA TYR A 504 24.43 0.02 8.20
C TYR A 504 23.73 -1.32 7.96
N PHE A 505 22.46 -1.26 7.55
CA PHE A 505 21.57 -2.43 7.43
C PHE A 505 22.22 -3.59 6.66
N GLU A 506 22.92 -3.30 5.56
CA GLU A 506 23.61 -4.25 4.67
C GLU A 506 24.67 -5.14 5.33
N THR A 507 25.30 -4.65 6.40
CA THR A 507 26.46 -5.32 7.02
C THR A 507 26.26 -5.61 8.49
N SER A 508 25.12 -5.20 9.08
CA SER A 508 24.85 -5.38 10.50
C SER A 508 24.30 -6.77 10.80
N ALA A 509 24.79 -7.41 11.87
CA ALA A 509 24.00 -8.44 12.53
C ALA A 509 22.75 -7.81 13.17
N LEU A 510 21.67 -8.58 13.23
CA LEU A 510 20.44 -8.25 13.93
C LEU A 510 20.02 -9.46 14.76
N PHE A 511 19.93 -9.24 16.07
CA PHE A 511 19.43 -10.20 17.04
C PHE A 511 18.07 -9.73 17.52
N GLU A 512 17.11 -10.63 17.58
CA GLU A 512 15.79 -10.39 18.16
C GLU A 512 15.52 -11.45 19.23
N PHE A 513 14.92 -11.03 20.34
CA PHE A 513 14.44 -11.89 21.41
C PHE A 513 13.08 -11.39 21.88
N ARG A 514 12.21 -12.31 22.27
CA ARG A 514 10.89 -11.97 22.81
C ARG A 514 10.53 -12.76 24.05
N ALA A 515 9.91 -12.08 25.01
CA ALA A 515 9.16 -12.65 26.10
C ALA A 515 8.03 -11.67 26.46
N THR A 516 6.94 -11.74 25.71
CA THR A 516 5.82 -10.80 25.81
C THR A 516 5.12 -10.95 27.16
N PRO A 517 4.82 -9.84 27.88
CA PRO A 517 4.20 -9.86 29.20
C PRO A 517 2.69 -10.17 29.17
N TYR A 518 2.17 -10.63 28.03
CA TYR A 518 0.79 -11.07 27.85
C TYR A 518 0.66 -11.93 26.59
N TYR A 519 -0.47 -12.63 26.48
CA TYR A 519 -0.86 -13.38 25.30
C TYR A 519 -2.23 -12.95 24.78
N VAL A 520 -2.32 -12.54 23.52
CA VAL A 520 -3.57 -12.06 22.90
C VAL A 520 -4.24 -13.06 21.96
N GLY A 521 -3.56 -14.13 21.55
CA GLY A 521 -4.08 -15.07 20.55
C GLY A 521 -3.91 -14.59 19.11
N ASN A 522 -4.75 -15.07 18.20
CA ASN A 522 -4.71 -14.75 16.77
C ASN A 522 -3.29 -14.95 16.18
N HIS A 523 -2.67 -13.91 15.59
CA HIS A 523 -1.37 -13.96 14.92
C HIS A 523 -0.16 -13.99 15.88
N GLN A 524 -0.36 -13.96 17.20
CA GLN A 524 0.71 -14.13 18.19
C GLN A 524 0.99 -15.62 18.44
N HIS A 525 2.26 -16.04 18.34
CA HIS A 525 2.65 -17.43 18.58
C HIS A 525 2.93 -17.70 20.07
N HIS A 526 3.07 -18.99 20.39
CA HIS A 526 3.42 -19.49 21.72
C HIS A 526 4.93 -19.58 21.88
N ASP A 527 5.57 -18.42 22.02
CA ASP A 527 6.95 -18.23 21.63
C ASP A 527 7.80 -17.41 22.61
N ASN A 528 7.33 -17.23 23.85
CA ASN A 528 8.13 -16.57 24.88
C ASN A 528 9.47 -17.30 25.06
N GLY A 529 10.58 -16.56 24.98
CA GLY A 529 11.93 -17.10 25.04
C GLY A 529 12.54 -17.41 23.69
N ALA A 530 11.79 -17.24 22.61
CA ALA A 530 12.33 -17.36 21.27
C ALA A 530 13.33 -16.23 21.00
N PHE A 531 14.36 -16.57 20.23
CA PHE A 531 15.28 -15.62 19.66
C PHE A 531 15.59 -15.95 18.21
N SER A 532 15.94 -14.93 17.45
CA SER A 532 16.40 -15.05 16.07
C SER A 532 17.68 -14.25 15.86
N LEU A 533 18.48 -14.69 14.88
CA LEU A 533 19.74 -14.04 14.53
C LEU A 533 19.85 -13.99 13.01
N TYR A 534 20.02 -12.78 12.50
CA TYR A 534 20.34 -12.49 11.11
C TYR A 534 21.74 -11.90 11.01
N TYR A 535 22.56 -12.44 10.11
CA TYR A 535 23.80 -11.79 9.67
C TYR A 535 24.09 -12.21 8.24
N ARG A 536 23.82 -11.31 7.28
CA ARG A 536 23.85 -11.55 5.81
C ARG A 536 22.88 -12.61 5.28
N ALA A 537 22.36 -13.46 6.15
CA ALA A 537 21.26 -14.39 5.95
C ALA A 537 20.66 -14.74 7.33
N PRO A 538 19.45 -15.32 7.38
CA PRO A 538 18.91 -15.87 8.62
C PRO A 538 19.79 -17.04 9.12
N LEU A 539 20.36 -16.92 10.32
CA LEU A 539 21.23 -17.93 10.93
C LEU A 539 20.48 -18.77 11.96
N LEU A 540 19.76 -18.10 12.86
CA LEU A 540 18.86 -18.73 13.83
C LEU A 540 17.45 -18.30 13.46
N VAL A 541 16.67 -19.26 12.95
CA VAL A 541 15.40 -19.00 12.27
C VAL A 541 14.23 -19.23 13.21
N ASP A 542 13.22 -18.39 13.11
CA ASP A 542 11.84 -18.73 13.49
C ASP A 542 11.28 -19.55 12.32
N SER A 543 10.91 -20.81 12.57
CA SER A 543 10.75 -21.82 11.52
C SER A 543 9.29 -22.05 11.11
N GLY A 544 9.12 -22.67 9.94
CA GLY A 544 7.83 -22.81 9.28
C GLY A 544 7.47 -21.62 8.40
N ARG A 545 6.28 -21.67 7.81
CA ARG A 545 5.73 -20.66 6.90
C ARG A 545 4.25 -20.50 7.16
N TYR A 546 3.76 -19.26 7.24
CA TYR A 546 2.33 -19.02 7.23
C TYR A 546 1.71 -19.52 5.93
N ASP A 547 0.89 -20.57 6.03
CA ASP A 547 0.16 -21.17 4.92
C ASP A 547 -1.25 -20.61 4.85
N LEU A 548 -2.02 -20.78 5.93
CA LEU A 548 -3.31 -20.13 6.12
C LEU A 548 -3.71 -20.23 7.60
N TYR A 549 -4.46 -19.24 8.10
CA TYR A 549 -5.03 -19.28 9.43
C TYR A 549 -5.85 -20.55 9.65
N GLY A 550 -5.65 -21.22 10.80
CA GLY A 550 -6.47 -22.36 11.20
C GLY A 550 -6.16 -23.70 10.52
N THR A 551 -5.12 -23.80 9.68
CA THR A 551 -4.68 -25.09 9.13
C THR A 551 -4.07 -25.99 10.20
N GLU A 552 -3.87 -27.27 9.86
CA GLU A 552 -3.17 -28.20 10.77
C GLU A 552 -1.70 -27.80 10.96
N HIS A 553 -1.02 -27.27 9.94
CA HIS A 553 0.34 -26.75 10.07
C HIS A 553 0.36 -25.55 11.03
N TRP A 554 -0.56 -24.61 10.84
CA TRP A 554 -0.72 -23.44 11.70
C TRP A 554 -0.92 -23.82 13.17
N HIS A 555 -1.89 -24.70 13.45
CA HIS A 555 -2.23 -25.11 14.82
C HIS A 555 -1.21 -26.02 15.52
N ASN A 556 -0.52 -26.89 14.77
CA ASN A 556 0.30 -27.95 15.36
C ASN A 556 1.80 -27.73 15.27
N TYR A 557 2.27 -26.77 14.47
CA TYR A 557 3.69 -26.46 14.34
C TYR A 557 3.95 -24.95 14.35
N TYR A 558 3.43 -24.22 13.38
CA TYR A 558 3.89 -22.84 13.09
C TYR A 558 3.73 -21.87 14.27
N ARG A 559 2.55 -21.86 14.91
CA ARG A 559 2.30 -20.99 16.06
C ARG A 559 2.77 -21.57 17.40
N ARG A 560 3.47 -22.70 17.40
CA ARG A 560 3.78 -23.52 18.57
C ARG A 560 5.27 -23.43 18.90
N THR A 561 5.62 -23.55 20.18
CA THR A 561 6.98 -23.36 20.70
C THR A 561 8.04 -24.20 19.98
N ILE A 562 7.67 -25.39 19.49
CA ILE A 562 8.58 -26.26 18.73
C ILE A 562 9.06 -25.67 17.39
N ALA A 563 8.38 -24.66 16.84
CA ALA A 563 8.83 -23.94 15.65
C ALA A 563 9.87 -22.84 15.98
N HIS A 564 10.13 -22.58 17.25
CA HIS A 564 10.94 -21.47 17.72
C HIS A 564 12.28 -21.93 18.30
N ASN A 565 13.28 -21.05 18.32
CA ASN A 565 14.48 -21.23 19.16
C ASN A 565 14.13 -20.96 20.62
N ALA A 566 13.25 -21.79 21.18
CA ALA A 566 12.76 -21.77 22.55
C ALA A 566 12.82 -23.19 23.10
N MET A 567 12.67 -23.36 24.42
CA MET A 567 12.76 -24.70 25.01
C MET A 567 11.39 -25.36 25.18
N VAL A 568 11.37 -26.68 25.13
CA VAL A 568 10.18 -27.51 25.31
C VAL A 568 10.36 -28.44 26.50
N LEU A 569 9.29 -28.65 27.27
CA LEU A 569 9.23 -29.55 28.40
C LEU A 569 8.07 -30.52 28.14
N TYR A 570 8.41 -31.72 27.68
CA TYR A 570 7.42 -32.69 27.25
C TYR A 570 6.81 -33.45 28.44
N ASP A 571 5.51 -33.27 28.65
CA ASP A 571 4.68 -34.10 29.51
C ASP A 571 3.73 -34.93 28.62
N PRO A 572 3.84 -36.28 28.59
CA PRO A 572 3.01 -37.12 27.73
C PRO A 572 1.51 -37.02 28.04
N GLU A 573 1.12 -36.60 29.25
CA GLU A 573 -0.28 -36.46 29.66
C GLU A 573 -0.87 -35.08 29.31
N GLU A 574 -0.03 -34.12 28.89
CA GLU A 574 -0.48 -32.78 28.50
C GLU A 574 -1.34 -32.82 27.24
N LYS A 575 -2.43 -32.02 27.25
CA LYS A 575 -3.42 -31.97 26.18
C LYS A 575 -3.61 -30.56 25.68
N TYR A 576 -3.40 -30.38 24.37
CA TYR A 576 -3.72 -29.15 23.66
C TYR A 576 -5.05 -29.31 22.93
N VAL A 577 -5.99 -28.39 23.18
CA VAL A 577 -7.34 -28.42 22.60
C VAL A 577 -7.72 -27.03 22.11
N SER A 578 -8.08 -26.92 20.83
CA SER A 578 -8.50 -25.66 20.18
C SER A 578 -9.74 -25.96 19.36
N TYR A 579 -10.78 -25.15 19.55
CA TYR A 579 -12.10 -25.33 18.93
C TYR A 579 -12.61 -26.78 19.04
N SER A 580 -12.49 -27.36 20.23
CA SER A 580 -12.87 -28.76 20.55
C SER A 580 -12.11 -29.84 19.77
N LYS A 581 -11.06 -29.49 19.02
CA LYS A 581 -10.16 -30.43 18.34
C LYS A 581 -8.92 -30.64 19.20
N LYS A 582 -8.51 -31.91 19.33
CA LYS A 582 -7.21 -32.27 19.93
C LYS A 582 -6.10 -31.87 18.96
N ARG A 583 -5.02 -31.34 19.51
CA ARG A 583 -3.89 -30.79 18.77
C ARG A 583 -2.59 -31.45 19.24
N SER A 584 -1.54 -31.35 18.45
CA SER A 584 -0.26 -31.97 18.76
C SER A 584 0.30 -31.43 20.07
N ASN A 585 0.83 -32.35 20.89
CA ASN A 585 1.60 -32.03 22.07
C ASN A 585 3.06 -31.87 21.65
N ASP A 586 3.53 -30.62 21.64
CA ASP A 586 4.90 -30.24 21.28
C ASP A 586 5.79 -30.06 22.51
N GLY A 587 5.26 -30.31 23.72
CA GLY A 587 5.91 -29.98 24.99
C GLY A 587 6.07 -28.47 25.25
N GLY A 588 5.43 -27.63 24.43
CA GLY A 588 5.62 -26.19 24.42
C GLY A 588 4.83 -25.44 25.49
N GLN A 589 4.59 -24.18 25.19
CA GLN A 589 3.85 -23.26 26.05
C GLN A 589 2.35 -23.50 25.94
N ARG A 590 1.64 -23.23 27.04
CA ARG A 590 0.20 -23.47 27.19
C ARG A 590 -0.64 -22.56 26.32
N TRP A 591 -1.82 -23.04 25.97
CA TRP A 591 -2.85 -22.24 25.32
C TRP A 591 -3.64 -21.44 26.35
N THR A 592 -3.75 -20.14 26.14
CA THR A 592 -4.57 -19.25 26.97
C THR A 592 -5.71 -18.64 26.18
N ARG A 593 -6.58 -17.95 26.90
CA ARG A 593 -7.69 -17.20 26.32
C ARG A 593 -7.18 -16.30 25.19
N GLU A 594 -7.76 -16.44 24.00
CA GLU A 594 -7.57 -15.50 22.90
C GLU A 594 -8.51 -14.29 23.08
N TYR A 595 -8.13 -13.18 22.48
CA TYR A 595 -8.86 -11.91 22.53
C TYR A 595 -9.11 -11.34 23.94
N PRO A 596 -8.08 -11.25 24.82
CA PRO A 596 -8.26 -10.72 26.16
C PRO A 596 -8.63 -9.23 26.16
N THR A 597 -9.36 -8.80 27.19
CA THR A 597 -9.56 -7.38 27.47
C THR A 597 -8.29 -6.75 28.04
N LEU A 598 -8.23 -5.41 28.11
CA LEU A 598 -7.14 -4.70 28.78
C LEU A 598 -6.95 -5.17 30.24
N GLU A 599 -8.05 -5.41 30.96
CA GLU A 599 -7.99 -5.93 32.32
C GLU A 599 -7.33 -7.31 32.37
N GLN A 600 -7.63 -8.19 31.41
CA GLN A 600 -7.14 -9.57 31.40
C GLN A 600 -5.65 -9.72 31.07
N VAL A 601 -5.04 -8.69 30.47
CA VAL A 601 -3.60 -8.64 30.19
C VAL A 601 -2.80 -7.92 31.29
N GLN A 602 -3.45 -7.39 32.34
CA GLN A 602 -2.75 -6.78 33.46
C GLN A 602 -2.02 -7.83 34.32
N PRO A 603 -0.89 -7.48 34.96
CA PRO A 603 -0.14 -8.41 35.82
C PRO A 603 -1.01 -9.18 36.81
N GLY A 604 -0.82 -10.50 36.85
CA GLY A 604 -1.58 -11.42 37.71
C GLY A 604 -2.92 -11.90 37.13
N GLN A 605 -3.30 -11.44 35.95
CA GLN A 605 -4.53 -11.86 35.27
C GLN A 605 -4.30 -13.01 34.30
N GLN A 606 -5.38 -13.63 33.82
CA GLN A 606 -5.33 -14.91 33.09
C GLN A 606 -4.45 -14.87 31.83
N ALA A 607 -4.42 -13.74 31.11
CA ALA A 607 -3.65 -13.58 29.88
C ALA A 607 -2.28 -12.94 30.09
N ALA A 608 -1.97 -12.47 31.29
CA ALA A 608 -0.66 -11.90 31.61
C ALA A 608 0.45 -12.95 31.62
N ARG A 609 1.67 -12.48 31.41
CA ARG A 609 2.92 -13.22 31.50
C ARG A 609 3.97 -12.39 32.26
N MET A 610 4.99 -13.04 32.79
CA MET A 610 6.07 -12.36 33.52
C MET A 610 7.00 -11.57 32.59
N GLY A 611 7.33 -12.12 31.42
CA GLY A 611 8.15 -11.45 30.40
C GLY A 611 9.56 -11.10 30.88
N ILE A 612 10.15 -10.04 30.32
CA ILE A 612 11.48 -9.54 30.67
C ILE A 612 11.42 -8.81 32.03
N ASN A 613 12.15 -9.31 33.03
CA ASN A 613 12.15 -8.80 34.40
C ASN A 613 13.47 -8.17 34.86
N ALA A 614 14.50 -8.23 34.02
CA ALA A 614 15.72 -7.44 34.19
C ALA A 614 16.28 -7.05 32.81
N TYR A 615 16.79 -5.83 32.70
CA TYR A 615 17.41 -5.31 31.49
C TYR A 615 18.53 -4.33 31.87
N GLU A 616 19.68 -4.49 31.23
CA GLU A 616 20.82 -3.58 31.34
C GLU A 616 21.47 -3.43 29.96
N HIS A 617 21.70 -2.19 29.53
CA HIS A 617 22.47 -1.90 28.33
C HIS A 617 23.65 -1.00 28.65
N THR A 618 24.81 -1.40 28.16
CA THR A 618 26.07 -0.66 28.26
C THR A 618 26.74 -0.62 26.88
N GLU A 619 27.79 0.18 26.73
CA GLU A 619 28.60 0.19 25.49
C GLU A 619 29.23 -1.17 25.15
N LYS A 620 29.36 -2.09 26.12
CA LYS A 620 30.05 -3.39 25.93
C LYS A 620 29.10 -4.57 25.79
N TYR A 621 27.92 -4.50 26.38
CA TYR A 621 26.97 -5.60 26.37
C TYR A 621 25.54 -5.10 26.55
N THR A 622 24.62 -5.94 26.07
CA THR A 622 23.22 -5.92 26.49
C THR A 622 22.94 -7.18 27.27
N TYR A 623 22.35 -7.02 28.45
CA TYR A 623 21.87 -8.11 29.28
C TYR A 623 20.38 -7.96 29.46
N PHE A 624 19.66 -9.07 29.33
CA PHE A 624 18.27 -9.15 29.73
C PHE A 624 17.99 -10.52 30.33
N ARG A 625 16.94 -10.57 31.13
CA ARG A 625 16.48 -11.78 31.81
C ARG A 625 14.96 -11.84 31.72
N ALA A 626 14.44 -12.95 31.26
CA ALA A 626 13.01 -13.20 31.20
C ALA A 626 12.65 -14.37 32.13
N ASP A 627 11.53 -14.25 32.84
CA ASP A 627 10.92 -15.41 33.49
C ASP A 627 9.73 -15.83 32.64
N MET A 628 9.76 -17.09 32.21
CA MET A 628 8.76 -17.62 31.27
C MET A 628 8.01 -18.81 31.88
N SER A 629 8.12 -19.01 33.18
CA SER A 629 7.50 -20.16 33.84
C SER A 629 5.99 -20.20 33.61
N ASP A 630 5.35 -19.04 33.58
CA ASP A 630 3.91 -18.87 33.42
C ASP A 630 3.41 -18.97 31.97
N SER A 631 4.34 -19.13 31.02
CA SER A 631 4.05 -19.58 29.67
C SER A 631 3.85 -21.09 29.59
N TYR A 632 4.33 -21.89 30.56
CA TYR A 632 4.15 -23.35 30.58
C TYR A 632 3.08 -23.75 31.61
N GLU A 633 2.52 -24.95 31.47
CA GLU A 633 1.60 -25.48 32.48
C GLU A 633 2.29 -25.63 33.85
N SER A 634 1.59 -25.24 34.90
CA SER A 634 2.10 -25.26 36.28
C SER A 634 2.45 -26.67 36.79
N THR A 635 1.92 -27.71 36.16
CA THR A 635 2.28 -29.11 36.42
C THR A 635 3.66 -29.49 35.88
N LYS A 636 4.17 -28.76 34.88
CA LYS A 636 5.46 -29.03 34.23
C LYS A 636 6.61 -28.25 34.88
N LEU A 637 6.32 -27.08 35.43
CA LEU A 637 7.33 -26.12 35.89
C LEU A 637 6.87 -25.33 37.11
N GLU A 638 7.73 -25.28 38.14
CA GLU A 638 7.47 -24.56 39.38
C GLU A 638 7.49 -23.05 39.15
N GLN A 639 6.30 -22.45 39.16
CA GLN A 639 6.07 -21.04 38.82
C GLN A 639 6.80 -20.03 39.73
N GLN A 640 7.13 -20.42 40.97
CA GLN A 640 7.75 -19.55 41.96
C GLN A 640 9.28 -19.57 41.98
N ARG A 641 9.90 -20.57 41.35
CA ARG A 641 11.37 -20.68 41.29
C ARG A 641 11.96 -20.10 40.01
N GLY A 642 11.10 -19.75 39.06
CA GLY A 642 11.47 -19.13 37.80
C GLY A 642 12.15 -20.10 36.85
N TRP A 643 12.02 -19.81 35.57
CA TRP A 643 12.80 -20.41 34.50
C TRP A 643 13.36 -19.23 33.72
N VAL A 644 14.64 -19.01 33.97
CA VAL A 644 15.39 -17.77 33.78
C VAL A 644 16.42 -17.94 32.68
#